data_AF-A0AAU1IQ53-F1
#
_entry.id   AF-A0AAU1IQ53-F1
#
_cell.length_a   1.000
_cell.length_b   1.000
_cell.length_c   1.000
_cell.angle_alpha   90.00
_cell.angle_beta   90.00
_cell.angle_gamma   90.00
#
_symmetry.space_group_name_H-M   'P 1'
#
loop_
_entity.id
_entity.type
_entity.pdbx_description
1 polymer ?
#
loop_
_entity_poly.entity_id
_entity_poly.type
_entity_poly.pdbx_seq_one_letter_code
_entity_poly.pdbx_strand_id
1 'polypeptide(L)'
;MAASVSRRAVLGAGVAAVPVLSSGASSPASRRLEAGPYLSFSRTTGAFPLVGAPVVVDPDDHPGVVRVAADLRADIERVTGVRPGSALARERDVVLVGTIGRSALIDGLVATGKLDVSGVRGRWETSLQTVVERPLPGVERAFVIAGSDPRGTIFGAYDVSYGIGVSPWHWWDDVPPTHRDEVWVRPGRYSQGTPVVKYRGFFINDENPALGTWAPEYFGPGKAPGYPGGFTADFYGKVFEALLRLKGNYLWPAVWGRAFAEDDPENHRRASEYGIVMGTSHEAPMMRGIEEWNRHAVAAVRDSSGAIVTPGHDPYGGTGEWSYRLNSPAIRAYWRAGIQRMVDQGFEGVVTLGMRGNGDTSLPDGDGIELMREIIAAQRQIIEEVTGRPAAETPQVWTLYKEVQRYWDRGLRAPDDVTVVLTDDNWGNIRKHPDAGDGDRAGGFGLYYHFDYVGAGRNYKWVDTANLRNVWEQLHAAHAYGNHGLWVANVGDLKGNELPTEFFLDYAWNPAAWDADDLPAWELRYARQNFGAGQAEEIASVLSTYGQLQARRKPELLNRRITLVDGRVVYDDQQTPFALGHRELERVTEEWRELGRRAERIGRRLPARVRDAWFELVGYEVQATANLYGLRAAEFTNLLYAAQGRAATNDLAEAAETGLKTDFALADRFNSAVANGKWRGFQTQPHIDYGDVERYGPNAGWQQPEKDNVALPDVLFPAVRRIAVPGAAGLGVAVDGSEAAWPGGTGAAVLPAFSPYQTRPQQFVEVFNRGRTAFDYRIDVSAPWLVVDRPRGRVGRQVRVEVRVDWAKVPAGRAEGELTVTGAGGSVTVGCVAERPSGREARGLRGFVEAGGYVAIDGEHYDRAVGGWRRVEGIGRTGAGMTPWPVTLPRQTPGGVGAPRLEYEVSLLTAGAGAAGEAGVSGASLASRASLTSGASGASGASGGEVTVWAYLSPRNPALPTGGLRYGVSLDDGPIQTVDINIGADDGLLNDVRARNTSDNVNATATKHSVTKAGVHRLKFWMVDPTVVLQRLVIDTGGLPALYLGPLESRRV
;
A
#
# COMPACT_ATOMS: atom_id res chain seq x y z
N MET A 1 18.54 -60.18 -54.37
CA MET A 1 19.80 -59.51 -54.75
C MET A 1 19.50 -58.06 -55.09
N ALA A 2 20.43 -57.18 -54.73
CA ALA A 2 20.46 -55.72 -54.82
C ALA A 2 20.01 -55.15 -56.19
N ALA A 3 19.73 -53.86 -56.38
CA ALA A 3 20.30 -52.69 -55.74
C ALA A 3 19.37 -51.45 -55.91
N SER A 4 19.76 -50.40 -55.20
CA SER A 4 19.12 -49.09 -55.08
C SER A 4 18.96 -48.31 -56.39
N VAL A 5 17.96 -47.42 -56.40
CA VAL A 5 17.99 -45.97 -56.72
C VAL A 5 16.52 -45.50 -56.75
N SER A 6 16.20 -44.34 -56.17
CA SER A 6 15.41 -43.29 -56.86
C SER A 6 15.00 -42.12 -55.95
N ARG A 7 15.15 -40.91 -56.50
CA ARG A 7 14.47 -39.66 -56.14
C ARG A 7 13.09 -39.62 -56.82
N ARG A 8 12.04 -39.09 -56.17
CA ARG A 8 11.17 -38.03 -56.72
C ARG A 8 10.01 -37.63 -55.79
N ALA A 9 9.48 -36.47 -56.13
CA ALA A 9 8.57 -35.58 -55.43
C ALA A 9 7.07 -35.91 -55.54
N VAL A 10 6.32 -35.41 -54.53
CA VAL A 10 5.00 -34.72 -54.57
C VAL A 10 3.70 -35.47 -54.91
N LEU A 11 2.64 -35.08 -54.16
CA LEU A 11 1.21 -35.47 -54.11
C LEU A 11 0.94 -36.77 -53.33
N GLY A 12 -0.04 -36.90 -52.42
CA GLY A 12 -1.15 -36.08 -51.96
C GLY A 12 -2.16 -37.01 -51.25
N ALA A 13 -2.95 -36.46 -50.32
CA ALA A 13 -4.17 -37.00 -49.69
C ALA A 13 -4.08 -38.12 -48.61
N GLY A 14 -4.56 -37.76 -47.41
CA GLY A 14 -5.67 -38.48 -46.77
C GLY A 14 -5.35 -39.44 -45.63
N VAL A 15 -5.28 -38.94 -44.39
CA VAL A 15 -5.68 -39.73 -43.20
C VAL A 15 -6.48 -38.83 -42.25
N ALA A 16 -7.69 -39.30 -41.94
CA ALA A 16 -8.63 -38.67 -41.04
C ALA A 16 -8.04 -38.51 -39.63
N ALA A 17 -8.03 -37.27 -39.13
CA ALA A 17 -7.76 -37.00 -37.73
C ALA A 17 -9.05 -37.21 -36.93
N VAL A 18 -9.07 -38.27 -36.13
CA VAL A 18 -10.06 -38.47 -35.08
C VAL A 18 -9.86 -37.36 -34.04
N PRO A 19 -10.89 -36.57 -33.67
CA PRO A 19 -10.75 -35.60 -32.60
C PRO A 19 -10.71 -36.37 -31.28
N VAL A 20 -9.52 -36.50 -30.70
CA VAL A 20 -9.41 -36.84 -29.29
C VAL A 20 -9.92 -35.64 -28.51
N LEU A 21 -11.18 -35.73 -28.08
CA LEU A 21 -11.76 -34.87 -27.06
C LEU A 21 -10.92 -35.04 -25.79
N SER A 22 -9.90 -34.20 -25.62
CA SER A 22 -9.24 -34.05 -24.33
C SER A 22 -10.25 -33.42 -23.39
N SER A 23 -10.82 -34.23 -22.49
CA SER A 23 -11.49 -33.75 -21.29
C SER A 23 -10.49 -32.90 -20.52
N GLY A 24 -10.59 -31.58 -20.65
CA GLY A 24 -9.66 -30.63 -20.05
C GLY A 24 -9.76 -30.66 -18.53
N ALA A 25 -8.84 -31.36 -17.88
CA ALA A 25 -8.53 -31.09 -16.50
C ALA A 25 -7.78 -29.76 -16.46
N SER A 26 -8.50 -28.68 -16.15
CA SER A 26 -7.97 -27.37 -15.79
C SER A 26 -6.81 -27.54 -14.79
N SER A 27 -5.62 -27.02 -15.07
CA SER A 27 -4.51 -27.03 -14.10
C SER A 27 -4.94 -26.33 -12.80
N PRO A 28 -4.34 -26.67 -11.63
CA PRO A 28 -4.64 -26.00 -10.37
C PRO A 28 -4.52 -24.47 -10.44
N ALA A 29 -3.57 -23.96 -11.24
CA ALA A 29 -3.40 -22.54 -11.50
C ALA A 29 -4.60 -21.93 -12.25
N SER A 30 -5.17 -22.64 -13.25
CA SER A 30 -6.36 -22.15 -13.97
C SER A 30 -7.63 -22.14 -13.10
N ARG A 31 -7.75 -23.03 -12.11
CA ARG A 31 -8.88 -23.01 -11.16
C ARG A 31 -8.84 -21.85 -10.18
N ARG A 32 -7.65 -21.33 -9.85
CA ARG A 32 -7.49 -20.14 -8.99
C ARG A 32 -7.90 -18.84 -9.69
N LEU A 33 -7.92 -18.85 -11.02
CA LEU A 33 -8.30 -17.70 -11.86
C LEU A 33 -9.81 -17.61 -12.13
N GLU A 34 -10.60 -18.65 -11.83
CA GLU A 34 -12.04 -18.70 -12.10
C GLU A 34 -12.85 -18.40 -10.83
N ALA A 35 -13.57 -17.27 -10.84
CA ALA A 35 -14.67 -16.99 -9.92
C ALA A 35 -15.78 -18.03 -10.10
N GLY A 36 -16.21 -18.69 -9.02
CA GLY A 36 -17.26 -19.71 -9.09
C GLY A 36 -16.96 -20.83 -10.09
N PRO A 37 -15.95 -21.70 -9.86
CA PRO A 37 -15.49 -22.73 -10.83
C PRO A 37 -16.56 -23.80 -11.17
N TYR A 38 -17.68 -23.76 -10.45
CA TYR A 38 -18.89 -24.54 -10.69
C TYR A 38 -19.85 -23.90 -11.69
N LEU A 39 -19.61 -22.66 -12.13
CA LEU A 39 -20.40 -21.98 -13.13
C LEU A 39 -19.77 -22.12 -14.52
N SER A 40 -20.60 -22.10 -15.55
CA SER A 40 -20.20 -22.21 -16.94
C SER A 40 -21.10 -21.33 -17.81
N PHE A 41 -20.50 -20.63 -18.76
CA PHE A 41 -21.20 -19.81 -19.76
C PHE A 41 -21.47 -20.58 -21.06
N SER A 42 -21.39 -21.90 -21.00
CA SER A 42 -21.74 -22.83 -22.06
C SER A 42 -22.32 -24.10 -21.45
N ARG A 43 -23.26 -24.73 -22.15
CA ARG A 43 -23.92 -25.94 -21.66
C ARG A 43 -22.91 -27.07 -21.47
N THR A 44 -22.94 -27.68 -20.28
CA THR A 44 -22.17 -28.90 -19.97
C THR A 44 -23.09 -30.04 -19.56
N THR A 45 -22.62 -31.28 -19.69
CA THR A 45 -23.42 -32.48 -19.40
C THR A 45 -23.86 -32.50 -17.94
N GLY A 46 -25.17 -32.69 -17.72
CA GLY A 46 -25.77 -32.74 -16.38
C GLY A 46 -25.95 -31.38 -15.70
N ALA A 47 -25.52 -30.27 -16.32
CA ALA A 47 -25.60 -28.96 -15.69
C ALA A 47 -27.03 -28.44 -15.52
N PHE A 48 -27.21 -27.64 -14.48
CA PHE A 48 -28.47 -26.97 -14.14
C PHE A 48 -28.50 -25.57 -14.79
N PRO A 49 -29.57 -25.19 -15.51
CA PRO A 49 -29.70 -23.86 -16.10
C PRO A 49 -30.09 -22.84 -15.03
N LEU A 50 -29.28 -21.79 -14.86
CA LEU A 50 -29.62 -20.69 -13.96
C LEU A 50 -30.59 -19.71 -14.62
N VAL A 51 -30.47 -19.51 -15.93
CA VAL A 51 -31.33 -18.60 -16.70
C VAL A 51 -32.75 -19.18 -16.78
N GLY A 52 -33.73 -18.40 -16.34
CA GLY A 52 -35.16 -18.79 -16.34
C GLY A 52 -35.60 -19.63 -15.13
N ALA A 53 -34.68 -20.16 -14.32
CA ALA A 53 -35.03 -20.85 -13.08
C ALA A 53 -35.38 -19.82 -11.98
N PRO A 54 -36.57 -19.88 -11.33
CA PRO A 54 -36.91 -18.94 -10.28
C PRO A 54 -36.01 -19.11 -9.06
N VAL A 55 -35.72 -17.99 -8.38
CA VAL A 55 -34.96 -17.96 -7.12
C VAL A 55 -35.94 -17.83 -5.98
N VAL A 56 -36.08 -18.92 -5.23
CA VAL A 56 -37.06 -19.07 -4.15
C VAL A 56 -36.34 -19.12 -2.82
N VAL A 57 -36.91 -18.40 -1.85
CA VAL A 57 -36.47 -18.33 -0.46
C VAL A 57 -37.70 -18.50 0.42
N ASP A 58 -37.52 -19.10 1.60
CA ASP A 58 -38.57 -19.16 2.60
C ASP A 58 -38.83 -17.75 3.16
N PRO A 59 -40.06 -17.20 3.10
CA PRO A 59 -40.33 -15.87 3.63
C PRO A 59 -40.12 -15.76 5.14
N ASP A 60 -40.12 -16.88 5.87
CA ASP A 60 -39.87 -16.92 7.31
C ASP A 60 -38.36 -17.07 7.66
N ASP A 61 -37.46 -17.13 6.66
CA ASP A 61 -36.01 -17.07 6.88
C ASP A 61 -35.57 -15.69 7.43
N HIS A 62 -34.28 -15.52 7.71
CA HIS A 62 -33.74 -14.26 8.22
C HIS A 62 -33.97 -13.12 7.20
N PRO A 63 -34.28 -11.88 7.65
CA PRO A 63 -34.54 -10.75 6.74
C PRO A 63 -33.42 -10.52 5.71
N GLY A 64 -32.15 -10.62 6.12
CA GLY A 64 -31.01 -10.49 5.22
C GLY A 64 -30.91 -11.60 4.16
N VAL A 65 -31.44 -12.79 4.45
CA VAL A 65 -31.51 -13.93 3.52
C VAL A 65 -32.65 -13.74 2.51
N VAL A 66 -33.79 -13.22 2.95
CA VAL A 66 -34.87 -12.83 2.03
C VAL A 66 -34.41 -11.71 1.10
N ARG A 67 -33.68 -10.73 1.64
CA ARG A 67 -33.07 -9.60 0.91
C ARG A 67 -32.06 -10.08 -0.13
N VAL A 68 -31.09 -10.92 0.23
CA VAL A 68 -30.05 -11.38 -0.71
C VAL A 68 -30.61 -12.25 -1.84
N ALA A 69 -31.71 -12.96 -1.62
CA ALA A 69 -32.40 -13.66 -2.71
C ALA A 69 -32.96 -12.67 -3.75
N ALA A 70 -33.36 -11.46 -3.34
CA ALA A 70 -33.73 -10.39 -4.27
C ALA A 70 -32.53 -9.81 -5.02
N ASP A 71 -31.39 -9.65 -4.35
CA ASP A 71 -30.15 -9.24 -5.00
C ASP A 71 -29.70 -10.25 -6.05
N LEU A 72 -29.74 -11.55 -5.73
CA LEU A 72 -29.38 -12.62 -6.67
C LEU A 72 -30.28 -12.61 -7.91
N ARG A 73 -31.60 -12.38 -7.75
CA ARG A 73 -32.51 -12.20 -8.90
C ARG A 73 -32.11 -10.99 -9.75
N ALA A 74 -31.81 -9.87 -9.11
CA ALA A 74 -31.37 -8.66 -9.81
C ALA A 74 -30.01 -8.84 -10.49
N ASP A 75 -29.09 -9.60 -9.89
CA ASP A 75 -27.77 -9.90 -10.43
C ASP A 75 -27.87 -10.83 -11.66
N ILE A 76 -28.73 -11.86 -11.59
CA ILE A 76 -29.04 -12.69 -12.76
C ILE A 76 -29.69 -11.85 -13.87
N GLU A 77 -30.61 -10.94 -13.54
CA GLU A 77 -31.21 -10.01 -14.50
C GLU A 77 -30.15 -9.10 -15.14
N ARG A 78 -29.25 -8.51 -14.35
CA ARG A 78 -28.15 -7.65 -14.84
C ARG A 78 -27.22 -8.38 -15.81
N VAL A 79 -26.95 -9.66 -15.55
CA VAL A 79 -26.06 -10.49 -16.38
C VAL A 79 -26.76 -11.03 -17.62
N THR A 80 -28.04 -11.38 -17.53
CA THR A 80 -28.71 -12.19 -18.58
C THR A 80 -29.81 -11.43 -19.33
N GLY A 81 -30.25 -10.28 -18.82
CA GLY A 81 -31.44 -9.57 -19.29
C GLY A 81 -32.76 -10.25 -18.91
N VAL A 82 -32.74 -11.38 -18.19
CA VAL A 82 -33.93 -12.14 -17.80
C VAL A 82 -34.04 -12.18 -16.28
N ARG A 83 -35.09 -11.55 -15.73
CA ARG A 83 -35.36 -11.58 -14.29
C ARG A 83 -35.96 -12.92 -13.86
N PRO A 84 -35.32 -13.66 -12.93
CA PRO A 84 -35.92 -14.87 -12.40
C PRO A 84 -37.19 -14.58 -11.59
N GLY A 85 -38.16 -15.49 -11.65
CA GLY A 85 -39.34 -15.47 -10.77
C GLY A 85 -38.97 -15.73 -9.30
N SER A 86 -39.94 -15.56 -8.40
CA SER A 86 -39.78 -15.79 -6.96
C SER A 86 -40.65 -16.91 -6.39
N ALA A 87 -41.48 -17.56 -7.22
CA ALA A 87 -42.47 -18.55 -6.80
C ALA A 87 -42.15 -19.95 -7.35
N LEU A 88 -42.62 -20.98 -6.64
CA LEU A 88 -42.32 -22.40 -6.88
C LEU A 88 -43.28 -23.09 -7.88
N ALA A 89 -44.09 -22.35 -8.64
CA ALA A 89 -45.30 -22.90 -9.28
C ALA A 89 -45.03 -23.85 -10.47
N ARG A 90 -45.03 -25.18 -10.22
CA ARG A 90 -44.88 -26.27 -11.23
C ARG A 90 -43.68 -26.08 -12.17
N GLU A 91 -42.55 -25.71 -11.57
CA GLU A 91 -41.32 -25.40 -12.29
C GLU A 91 -40.44 -26.65 -12.40
N ARG A 92 -39.84 -26.87 -13.58
CA ARG A 92 -38.90 -27.99 -13.77
C ARG A 92 -37.61 -27.78 -12.98
N ASP A 93 -37.03 -26.59 -13.09
CA ASP A 93 -35.75 -26.23 -12.49
C ASP A 93 -35.93 -25.01 -11.59
N VAL A 94 -35.44 -25.05 -10.34
CA VAL A 94 -35.56 -23.93 -9.38
C VAL A 94 -34.23 -23.67 -8.64
N VAL A 95 -34.02 -22.45 -8.17
CA VAL A 95 -32.95 -22.12 -7.22
C VAL A 95 -33.55 -21.98 -5.84
N LEU A 96 -33.05 -22.73 -4.86
CA LEU A 96 -33.50 -22.66 -3.47
C LEU A 96 -32.40 -22.03 -2.61
N VAL A 97 -32.73 -20.94 -1.94
CA VAL A 97 -31.83 -20.22 -1.01
C VAL A 97 -32.41 -20.35 0.39
N GLY A 98 -31.60 -20.72 1.38
CA GLY A 98 -32.06 -20.71 2.76
C GLY A 98 -31.02 -21.11 3.81
N THR A 99 -31.34 -20.79 5.05
CA THR A 99 -30.51 -21.07 6.22
C THR A 99 -30.93 -22.39 6.87
N ILE A 100 -29.96 -23.25 7.16
CA ILE A 100 -30.19 -24.54 7.81
C ILE A 100 -30.76 -24.33 9.22
N GLY A 101 -31.83 -25.04 9.57
CA GLY A 101 -32.52 -24.91 10.86
C GLY A 101 -33.53 -23.77 10.92
N ARG A 102 -33.72 -23.03 9.82
CA ARG A 102 -34.70 -21.93 9.71
C ARG A 102 -35.60 -22.06 8.50
N SER A 103 -35.04 -22.37 7.33
CA SER A 103 -35.81 -22.53 6.09
C SER A 103 -36.49 -23.90 6.03
N ALA A 104 -37.82 -23.92 5.98
CA ALA A 104 -38.60 -25.14 5.85
C ALA A 104 -38.31 -25.87 4.51
N LEU A 105 -37.97 -25.10 3.47
CA LEU A 105 -37.55 -25.64 2.17
C LEU A 105 -36.26 -26.44 2.29
N ILE A 106 -35.23 -25.86 2.92
CA ILE A 106 -33.93 -26.52 3.10
C ILE A 106 -34.03 -27.68 4.09
N ASP A 107 -34.69 -27.47 5.24
CA ASP A 107 -34.81 -28.48 6.28
C ASP A 107 -35.65 -29.68 5.83
N GLY A 108 -36.66 -29.48 4.97
CA GLY A 108 -37.39 -30.57 4.33
C GLY A 108 -36.51 -31.46 3.44
N LEU A 109 -35.56 -30.88 2.70
CA LEU A 109 -34.59 -31.64 1.90
C LEU A 109 -33.63 -32.43 2.79
N VAL A 110 -33.21 -31.86 3.92
CA VAL A 110 -32.34 -32.56 4.88
C VAL A 110 -33.10 -33.70 5.57
N ALA A 111 -34.31 -33.45 6.06
CA ALA A 111 -35.14 -34.45 6.76
C ALA A 111 -35.50 -35.65 5.87
N THR A 112 -35.67 -35.43 4.56
CA THR A 112 -35.93 -36.50 3.58
C THR A 112 -34.67 -37.18 3.05
N GLY A 113 -33.48 -36.80 3.54
CA GLY A 113 -32.19 -37.37 3.14
C GLY A 113 -31.73 -36.98 1.73
N LYS A 114 -32.36 -35.97 1.12
CA LYS A 114 -32.01 -35.49 -0.23
C LYS A 114 -30.85 -34.49 -0.25
N LEU A 115 -30.59 -33.83 0.88
CA LEU A 115 -29.50 -32.86 1.04
C LEU A 115 -28.65 -33.22 2.26
N ASP A 116 -27.37 -33.52 2.05
CA ASP A 116 -26.39 -33.72 3.12
C ASP A 116 -25.65 -32.41 3.47
N VAL A 117 -25.99 -31.87 4.64
CA VAL A 117 -25.43 -30.63 5.18
C VAL A 117 -24.37 -30.86 6.27
N SER A 118 -23.95 -32.10 6.53
CA SER A 118 -22.99 -32.44 7.60
C SER A 118 -21.67 -31.67 7.53
N GLY A 119 -21.25 -31.27 6.32
CA GLY A 119 -20.03 -30.50 6.09
C GLY A 119 -20.13 -28.99 6.37
N VAL A 120 -21.34 -28.47 6.62
CA VAL A 120 -21.59 -27.02 6.81
C VAL A 120 -22.42 -26.73 8.06
N ARG A 121 -23.31 -27.64 8.48
CA ARG A 121 -24.19 -27.44 9.65
C ARG A 121 -23.38 -27.12 10.91
N GLY A 122 -23.77 -26.05 11.61
CA GLY A 122 -23.15 -25.61 12.86
C GLY A 122 -21.76 -24.98 12.71
N ARG A 123 -21.26 -24.80 11.49
CA ARG A 123 -20.02 -24.05 11.24
C ARG A 123 -20.31 -22.56 11.09
N TRP A 124 -19.29 -21.75 11.35
CA TRP A 124 -19.36 -20.31 11.17
C TRP A 124 -19.31 -19.93 9.69
N GLU A 125 -20.30 -19.16 9.24
CA GLU A 125 -20.37 -18.39 7.99
C GLU A 125 -19.95 -19.17 6.74
N THR A 126 -20.47 -20.38 6.58
CA THR A 126 -20.20 -21.20 5.40
C THR A 126 -21.49 -21.64 4.72
N SER A 127 -21.36 -22.15 3.50
CA SER A 127 -22.50 -22.59 2.71
C SER A 127 -22.16 -23.78 1.82
N LEU A 128 -23.22 -24.43 1.38
CA LEU A 128 -23.22 -25.54 0.45
C LEU A 128 -24.01 -25.14 -0.80
N GLN A 129 -23.34 -25.20 -1.95
CA GLN A 129 -23.95 -25.06 -3.27
C GLN A 129 -23.97 -26.43 -3.96
N THR A 130 -25.16 -26.94 -4.30
CA THR A 130 -25.29 -28.25 -4.98
C THR A 130 -26.58 -28.37 -5.77
N VAL A 131 -26.58 -29.18 -6.83
CA VAL A 131 -27.81 -29.55 -7.53
C VAL A 131 -28.43 -30.78 -6.86
N VAL A 132 -29.74 -30.73 -6.61
CA VAL A 132 -30.55 -31.81 -6.02
C VAL A 132 -31.63 -32.24 -7.00
N GLU A 133 -31.68 -33.53 -7.29
CA GLU A 133 -32.69 -34.14 -8.17
C GLU A 133 -33.99 -34.43 -7.42
N ARG A 134 -35.14 -34.16 -8.06
CA ARG A 134 -36.50 -34.33 -7.53
C ARG A 134 -36.64 -33.78 -6.10
N PRO A 135 -36.26 -32.50 -5.86
CA PRO A 135 -36.18 -31.93 -4.51
C PRO A 135 -37.56 -31.88 -3.84
N LEU A 136 -38.58 -31.43 -4.58
CA LEU A 136 -39.96 -31.23 -4.13
C LEU A 136 -40.94 -31.86 -5.14
N PRO A 137 -42.18 -32.18 -4.73
CA PRO A 137 -43.20 -32.63 -5.67
C PRO A 137 -43.40 -31.63 -6.82
N GLY A 138 -43.30 -32.10 -8.05
CA GLY A 138 -43.46 -31.26 -9.25
C GLY A 138 -42.23 -30.48 -9.68
N VAL A 139 -41.09 -30.60 -8.97
CA VAL A 139 -39.80 -30.00 -9.34
C VAL A 139 -38.84 -31.10 -9.79
N GLU A 140 -38.22 -30.93 -10.96
CA GLU A 140 -37.28 -31.90 -11.54
C GLU A 140 -35.90 -31.75 -10.90
N ARG A 141 -35.36 -30.52 -10.80
CA ARG A 141 -34.06 -30.23 -10.17
C ARG A 141 -34.09 -28.93 -9.39
N ALA A 142 -33.29 -28.84 -8.34
CA ALA A 142 -33.01 -27.58 -7.65
C ALA A 142 -31.50 -27.32 -7.56
N PHE A 143 -31.06 -26.11 -7.89
CA PHE A 143 -29.79 -25.61 -7.40
C PHE A 143 -30.00 -25.03 -6.00
N VAL A 144 -29.41 -25.68 -4.99
CA VAL A 144 -29.59 -25.35 -3.59
C VAL A 144 -28.39 -24.57 -3.07
N ILE A 145 -28.63 -23.43 -2.44
CA ILE A 145 -27.69 -22.61 -1.68
C ILE A 145 -28.12 -22.68 -0.20
N ALA A 146 -27.47 -23.56 0.56
CA ALA A 146 -27.78 -23.79 1.97
C ALA A 146 -26.67 -23.23 2.87
N GLY A 147 -26.95 -22.17 3.63
CA GLY A 147 -26.00 -21.59 4.58
C GLY A 147 -26.08 -22.22 5.97
N SER A 148 -24.94 -22.24 6.67
CA SER A 148 -24.84 -22.71 8.05
C SER A 148 -25.50 -21.78 9.06
N ASP A 149 -25.56 -20.50 8.72
CA ASP A 149 -26.13 -19.36 9.45
C ASP A 149 -26.54 -18.28 8.42
N PRO A 150 -27.24 -17.18 8.80
CA PRO A 150 -27.72 -16.20 7.81
C PRO A 150 -26.62 -15.58 6.96
N ARG A 151 -25.44 -15.31 7.53
CA ARG A 151 -24.31 -14.74 6.77
C ARG A 151 -23.69 -15.77 5.82
N GLY A 152 -23.59 -17.03 6.22
CA GLY A 152 -23.22 -18.14 5.34
C GLY A 152 -24.14 -18.25 4.12
N THR A 153 -25.44 -18.08 4.31
CA THR A 153 -26.42 -18.06 3.19
C THR A 153 -26.20 -16.85 2.29
N ILE A 154 -26.01 -15.65 2.87
CA ILE A 154 -25.73 -14.41 2.12
C ILE A 154 -24.44 -14.53 1.29
N PHE A 155 -23.34 -14.99 1.89
CA PHE A 155 -22.08 -15.19 1.18
C PHE A 155 -22.22 -16.27 0.09
N GLY A 156 -23.01 -17.32 0.33
CA GLY A 156 -23.30 -18.33 -0.69
C GLY A 156 -24.06 -17.78 -1.90
N ALA A 157 -24.98 -16.83 -1.70
CA ALA A 157 -25.68 -16.17 -2.79
C ALA A 157 -24.76 -15.17 -3.53
N TYR A 158 -23.97 -14.38 -2.82
CA TYR A 158 -23.03 -13.46 -3.45
C TYR A 158 -21.84 -14.16 -4.12
N ASP A 159 -21.46 -15.37 -3.70
CA ASP A 159 -20.50 -16.21 -4.43
C ASP A 159 -21.03 -16.58 -5.82
N VAL A 160 -22.34 -16.86 -5.94
CA VAL A 160 -22.99 -17.05 -7.25
C VAL A 160 -22.96 -15.75 -8.04
N SER A 161 -23.36 -14.61 -7.44
CA SER A 161 -23.30 -13.30 -8.09
C SER A 161 -21.90 -12.96 -8.62
N TYR A 162 -20.87 -13.19 -7.82
CA TYR A 162 -19.48 -12.98 -8.21
C TYR A 162 -19.09 -13.88 -9.39
N GLY A 163 -19.40 -15.18 -9.31
CA GLY A 163 -19.08 -16.15 -10.34
C GLY A 163 -19.86 -15.99 -11.66
N ILE A 164 -21.07 -15.41 -11.65
CA ILE A 164 -21.77 -15.04 -12.89
C ILE A 164 -21.24 -13.75 -13.51
N GLY A 165 -20.37 -13.01 -12.81
CA GLY A 165 -19.66 -11.83 -13.29
C GLY A 165 -20.15 -10.50 -12.75
N VAL A 166 -20.90 -10.47 -11.63
CA VAL A 166 -21.24 -9.23 -10.93
C VAL A 166 -20.13 -8.89 -9.93
N SER A 167 -19.42 -7.80 -10.18
CA SER A 167 -18.37 -7.32 -9.28
C SER A 167 -18.93 -6.85 -7.92
N PRO A 168 -18.20 -7.01 -6.80
CA PRO A 168 -18.52 -6.32 -5.55
C PRO A 168 -18.66 -4.80 -5.73
N TRP A 169 -17.89 -4.26 -6.69
CA TRP A 169 -17.82 -2.84 -7.04
C TRP A 169 -18.83 -2.40 -8.11
N HIS A 170 -19.80 -3.25 -8.48
CA HIS A 170 -20.78 -2.91 -9.53
C HIS A 170 -21.56 -1.61 -9.25
N TRP A 171 -21.75 -1.27 -7.97
CA TRP A 171 -22.38 -0.03 -7.56
C TRP A 171 -21.38 1.00 -7.04
N TRP A 172 -20.26 0.64 -6.40
CA TRP A 172 -19.30 1.64 -5.88
C TRP A 172 -18.33 2.17 -6.92
N ASP A 173 -18.20 1.50 -8.06
CA ASP A 173 -17.29 1.87 -9.15
C ASP A 173 -17.89 1.59 -10.53
N ASP A 174 -19.22 1.54 -10.57
CA ASP A 174 -20.02 1.45 -11.80
C ASP A 174 -19.59 0.31 -12.74
N VAL A 175 -19.05 -0.77 -12.19
CA VAL A 175 -18.55 -1.94 -12.93
C VAL A 175 -19.74 -2.69 -13.54
N PRO A 176 -19.94 -2.66 -14.87
CA PRO A 176 -21.04 -3.37 -15.47
C PRO A 176 -20.69 -4.86 -15.62
N PRO A 177 -21.60 -5.79 -15.29
CA PRO A 177 -21.36 -7.19 -15.58
C PRO A 177 -21.27 -7.44 -17.09
N THR A 178 -20.52 -8.47 -17.47
CA THR A 178 -20.50 -8.94 -18.86
C THR A 178 -21.79 -9.71 -19.15
N HIS A 179 -22.56 -9.29 -20.16
CA HIS A 179 -23.77 -9.98 -20.60
C HIS A 179 -23.52 -11.47 -20.95
N ARG A 180 -24.41 -12.36 -20.51
CA ARG A 180 -24.40 -13.81 -20.77
C ARG A 180 -25.81 -14.29 -21.12
N ASP A 181 -25.98 -14.87 -22.30
CA ASP A 181 -27.27 -15.47 -22.70
C ASP A 181 -27.57 -16.77 -21.94
N GLU A 182 -26.51 -17.49 -21.53
CA GLU A 182 -26.62 -18.74 -20.80
C GLU A 182 -25.67 -18.77 -19.60
N VAL A 183 -26.17 -19.32 -18.49
CA VAL A 183 -25.42 -19.58 -17.26
C VAL A 183 -25.83 -20.96 -16.75
N TRP A 184 -24.85 -21.82 -16.54
CA TRP A 184 -25.03 -23.22 -16.17
C TRP A 184 -24.24 -23.53 -14.89
N VAL A 185 -24.89 -24.21 -13.93
CA VAL A 185 -24.26 -24.74 -12.73
C VAL A 185 -23.84 -26.20 -12.99
N ARG A 186 -22.55 -26.47 -12.89
CA ARG A 186 -21.97 -27.81 -13.04
C ARG A 186 -22.43 -28.73 -11.90
N PRO A 187 -22.66 -30.02 -12.15
CA PRO A 187 -22.96 -30.99 -11.10
C PRO A 187 -21.81 -31.12 -10.11
N GLY A 188 -22.13 -31.12 -8.82
CA GLY A 188 -21.14 -31.31 -7.78
C GLY A 188 -21.57 -30.68 -6.47
N ARG A 189 -20.69 -30.80 -5.49
CA ARG A 189 -20.82 -30.24 -4.16
C ARG A 189 -19.77 -29.16 -3.99
N TYR A 190 -20.20 -27.92 -3.79
CA TYR A 190 -19.31 -26.76 -3.70
C TYR A 190 -19.52 -26.04 -2.37
N SER A 191 -18.43 -25.48 -1.85
CA SER A 191 -18.41 -24.68 -0.64
C SER A 191 -17.15 -23.83 -0.68
N GLN A 192 -17.23 -22.61 -0.15
CA GLN A 192 -16.08 -21.73 0.00
C GLN A 192 -15.30 -21.96 1.29
N GLY A 193 -15.69 -22.98 2.07
CA GLY A 193 -15.13 -23.23 3.40
C GLY A 193 -15.65 -22.25 4.45
N THR A 194 -15.08 -22.33 5.64
CA THR A 194 -15.31 -21.37 6.73
C THR A 194 -14.20 -20.32 6.68
N PRO A 195 -14.50 -19.02 6.88
CA PRO A 195 -13.47 -17.99 6.92
C PRO A 195 -12.46 -18.27 8.04
N VAL A 196 -11.18 -18.04 7.76
CA VAL A 196 -10.10 -18.20 8.76
C VAL A 196 -10.18 -17.12 9.83
N VAL A 197 -10.45 -15.87 9.45
CA VAL A 197 -10.67 -14.76 10.39
C VAL A 197 -12.16 -14.61 10.71
N LYS A 198 -12.52 -14.61 12.00
CA LYS A 198 -13.93 -14.64 12.45
C LYS A 198 -14.70 -13.34 12.16
N TYR A 199 -14.15 -12.18 12.53
CA TYR A 199 -14.69 -10.87 12.20
C TYR A 199 -13.79 -10.18 11.19
N ARG A 200 -14.33 -9.74 10.05
CA ARG A 200 -13.57 -9.24 8.90
C ARG A 200 -14.24 -7.99 8.38
N GLY A 201 -13.51 -6.88 8.32
CA GLY A 201 -14.14 -5.60 8.08
C GLY A 201 -13.21 -4.50 7.64
N PHE A 202 -13.80 -3.33 7.53
CA PHE A 202 -13.09 -2.08 7.36
C PHE A 202 -13.66 -0.99 8.27
N PHE A 203 -12.92 0.10 8.38
CA PHE A 203 -13.26 1.31 9.10
C PHE A 203 -13.33 2.45 8.08
N ILE A 204 -14.52 3.06 7.97
CA ILE A 204 -14.69 4.32 7.26
C ILE A 204 -14.17 5.42 8.19
N ASN A 205 -13.07 6.06 7.83
CA ASN A 205 -12.41 7.08 8.64
C ASN A 205 -11.85 8.17 7.74
N ASP A 206 -11.33 9.25 8.34
CA ASP A 206 -10.62 10.32 7.64
C ASP A 206 -11.51 10.97 6.54
N GLU A 207 -12.83 10.85 6.71
CA GLU A 207 -13.86 10.89 5.67
C GLU A 207 -14.18 12.29 5.14
N ASN A 208 -13.48 13.32 5.62
CA ASN A 208 -13.65 14.69 5.18
C ASN A 208 -12.39 15.13 4.42
N PRO A 209 -12.51 15.82 3.26
CA PRO A 209 -13.75 16.38 2.72
C PRO A 209 -14.54 15.45 1.77
N ALA A 210 -13.94 14.37 1.25
CA ALA A 210 -14.49 13.60 0.13
C ALA A 210 -15.85 12.96 0.43
N LEU A 211 -15.88 11.86 1.20
CA LEU A 211 -17.11 11.15 1.54
C LEU A 211 -18.07 12.05 2.33
N GLY A 212 -17.52 12.93 3.16
CA GLY A 212 -18.24 13.90 3.98
C GLY A 212 -19.03 14.93 3.17
N THR A 213 -18.61 15.23 1.94
CA THR A 213 -19.33 16.08 0.99
C THR A 213 -20.29 15.25 0.15
N TRP A 214 -19.80 14.16 -0.44
CA TRP A 214 -20.56 13.38 -1.41
C TRP A 214 -21.77 12.66 -0.81
N ALA A 215 -21.60 12.00 0.35
CA ALA A 215 -22.66 11.15 0.89
C ALA A 215 -23.93 11.93 1.27
N PRO A 216 -23.86 13.09 1.97
CA PRO A 216 -25.06 13.90 2.25
C PRO A 216 -25.69 14.51 0.99
N GLU A 217 -24.90 14.85 -0.03
CA GLU A 217 -25.42 15.38 -1.30
C GLU A 217 -26.16 14.29 -2.10
N TYR A 218 -25.64 13.06 -2.12
CA TYR A 218 -26.20 11.95 -2.90
C TYR A 218 -27.38 11.25 -2.19
N PHE A 219 -27.26 10.97 -0.89
CA PHE A 219 -28.25 10.21 -0.12
C PHE A 219 -29.21 11.07 0.69
N GLY A 220 -28.99 12.40 0.71
CA GLY A 220 -29.70 13.34 1.56
C GLY A 220 -29.01 13.56 2.91
N PRO A 221 -29.39 14.64 3.62
CA PRO A 221 -28.71 15.07 4.84
C PRO A 221 -28.96 14.11 6.01
N GLY A 222 -28.07 14.19 7.00
CA GLY A 222 -28.27 13.56 8.31
C GLY A 222 -29.60 13.98 8.95
N LYS A 223 -30.22 13.06 9.68
CA LYS A 223 -31.52 13.24 10.34
C LYS A 223 -31.41 13.82 11.75
N ALA A 224 -30.21 13.88 12.33
CA ALA A 224 -29.95 14.53 13.60
C ALA A 224 -30.09 16.07 13.48
N PRO A 225 -30.88 16.73 14.35
CA PRO A 225 -31.01 18.19 14.36
C PRO A 225 -29.65 18.90 14.53
N GLY A 226 -29.32 19.81 13.61
CA GLY A 226 -28.06 20.56 13.63
C GLY A 226 -26.87 19.86 12.97
N TYR A 227 -27.02 18.62 12.50
CA TYR A 227 -25.95 17.82 11.91
C TYR A 227 -26.30 17.31 10.50
N PRO A 228 -26.51 18.22 9.51
CA PRO A 228 -26.91 17.82 8.16
C PRO A 228 -25.85 17.00 7.41
N GLY A 229 -24.59 17.03 7.86
CA GLY A 229 -23.52 16.20 7.32
C GLY A 229 -23.55 14.72 7.74
N GLY A 230 -24.46 14.32 8.65
CA GLY A 230 -24.55 12.94 9.14
C GLY A 230 -24.89 11.92 8.03
N PHE A 231 -24.47 10.67 8.22
CA PHE A 231 -24.66 9.60 7.23
C PHE A 231 -25.90 8.75 7.51
N THR A 232 -26.70 8.50 6.48
CA THR A 232 -28.03 7.88 6.57
C THR A 232 -28.00 6.35 6.39
N ALA A 233 -29.12 5.69 6.71
CA ALA A 233 -29.25 4.25 6.55
C ALA A 233 -29.21 3.80 5.09
N ASP A 234 -29.53 4.68 4.14
CA ASP A 234 -29.45 4.38 2.72
C ASP A 234 -28.01 4.43 2.20
N PHE A 235 -27.20 5.38 2.68
CA PHE A 235 -25.76 5.38 2.48
C PHE A 235 -25.13 4.10 3.04
N TYR A 236 -25.39 3.81 4.31
CA TYR A 236 -24.82 2.62 4.95
C TYR A 236 -25.32 1.32 4.33
N GLY A 237 -26.55 1.27 3.80
CA GLY A 237 -27.03 0.13 3.01
C GLY A 237 -26.12 -0.22 1.83
N LYS A 238 -25.52 0.79 1.19
CA LYS A 238 -24.52 0.58 0.11
C LYS A 238 -23.15 0.18 0.62
N VAL A 239 -22.73 0.68 1.79
CA VAL A 239 -21.51 0.20 2.46
C VAL A 239 -21.66 -1.28 2.87
N PHE A 240 -22.79 -1.65 3.46
CA PHE A 240 -23.08 -3.03 3.90
C PHE A 240 -23.16 -4.00 2.72
N GLU A 241 -23.76 -3.59 1.60
CA GLU A 241 -23.81 -4.41 0.40
C GLU A 241 -22.40 -4.73 -0.12
N ALA A 242 -21.52 -3.73 -0.22
CA ALA A 242 -20.13 -3.92 -0.64
C ALA A 242 -19.37 -4.84 0.32
N LEU A 243 -19.47 -4.58 1.63
CA LEU A 243 -18.83 -5.38 2.66
C LEU A 243 -19.23 -6.87 2.56
N LEU A 244 -20.53 -7.17 2.40
CA LEU A 244 -21.01 -8.56 2.27
C LEU A 244 -20.60 -9.21 0.95
N ARG A 245 -20.58 -8.46 -0.17
CA ARG A 245 -20.10 -8.97 -1.46
C ARG A 245 -18.60 -9.31 -1.42
N LEU A 246 -17.83 -8.61 -0.59
CA LEU A 246 -16.43 -8.91 -0.27
C LEU A 246 -16.26 -9.98 0.82
N LYS A 247 -17.36 -10.61 1.27
CA LYS A 247 -17.41 -11.60 2.37
C LYS A 247 -16.90 -11.08 3.72
N GLY A 248 -16.93 -9.77 3.92
CA GLY A 248 -16.78 -9.15 5.24
C GLY A 248 -18.09 -9.17 6.03
N ASN A 249 -17.99 -9.00 7.35
CA ASN A 249 -19.11 -9.02 8.28
C ASN A 249 -19.02 -7.96 9.39
N TYR A 250 -17.93 -7.18 9.46
CA TYR A 250 -17.66 -6.24 10.56
C TYR A 250 -17.44 -4.83 10.03
N LEU A 251 -17.95 -3.80 10.73
CA LEU A 251 -17.78 -2.41 10.34
C LEU A 251 -17.50 -1.51 11.55
N TRP A 252 -16.49 -0.66 11.42
CA TRP A 252 -16.41 0.59 12.18
C TRP A 252 -16.99 1.73 11.31
N PRO A 253 -18.07 2.40 11.75
CA PRO A 253 -18.68 3.47 10.97
C PRO A 253 -17.84 4.77 11.04
N ALA A 254 -18.18 5.72 10.17
CA ALA A 254 -17.59 7.07 10.14
C ALA A 254 -17.69 7.79 11.50
N VAL A 255 -16.66 8.55 11.89
CA VAL A 255 -16.54 9.16 13.24
C VAL A 255 -16.19 10.66 13.26
N TRP A 256 -15.68 11.25 12.17
CA TRP A 256 -15.25 12.65 12.15
C TRP A 256 -16.44 13.59 11.95
N GLY A 257 -17.01 14.06 13.07
CA GLY A 257 -18.27 14.80 13.08
C GLY A 257 -19.48 13.93 12.76
N ARG A 258 -19.32 12.60 12.79
CA ARG A 258 -20.34 11.60 12.49
C ARG A 258 -20.67 10.78 13.73
N ALA A 259 -21.95 10.53 13.94
CA ALA A 259 -22.45 9.74 15.06
C ALA A 259 -23.47 8.74 14.55
N PHE A 260 -23.00 7.54 14.17
CA PHE A 260 -23.79 6.50 13.49
C PHE A 260 -25.22 6.34 14.04
N ALA A 261 -25.37 6.25 15.37
CA ALA A 261 -26.67 6.03 16.00
C ALA A 261 -27.61 7.25 15.94
N GLU A 262 -27.06 8.46 15.91
CA GLU A 262 -27.82 9.71 15.96
C GLU A 262 -28.08 10.27 14.57
N ASP A 263 -27.12 10.14 13.65
CA ASP A 263 -27.19 10.65 12.28
C ASP A 263 -28.41 10.09 11.53
N ASP A 264 -28.78 8.84 11.78
CA ASP A 264 -30.05 8.25 11.37
C ASP A 264 -30.45 7.13 12.35
N PRO A 265 -31.60 7.23 13.05
CA PRO A 265 -32.07 6.19 13.96
C PRO A 265 -32.26 4.82 13.32
N GLU A 266 -32.38 4.75 11.99
CA GLU A 266 -32.54 3.50 11.24
C GLU A 266 -31.21 2.77 10.97
N ASN A 267 -30.06 3.39 11.27
CA ASN A 267 -28.75 2.85 10.93
C ASN A 267 -28.48 1.45 11.53
N HIS A 268 -28.73 1.25 12.83
CA HIS A 268 -28.57 -0.08 13.44
C HIS A 268 -29.59 -1.10 12.92
N ARG A 269 -30.85 -0.69 12.68
CA ARG A 269 -31.86 -1.59 12.13
C ARG A 269 -31.44 -2.08 10.74
N ARG A 270 -30.91 -1.17 9.90
CA ARG A 270 -30.39 -1.52 8.57
C ARG A 270 -29.16 -2.44 8.67
N ALA A 271 -28.26 -2.22 9.64
CA ALA A 271 -27.12 -3.10 9.88
C ALA A 271 -27.57 -4.52 10.25
N SER A 272 -28.52 -4.65 11.19
CA SER A 272 -29.12 -5.94 11.59
C SER A 272 -29.83 -6.64 10.43
N GLU A 273 -30.54 -5.90 9.58
CA GLU A 273 -31.18 -6.44 8.38
C GLU A 273 -30.18 -7.05 7.40
N TYR A 274 -29.01 -6.41 7.23
CA TYR A 274 -27.91 -6.92 6.40
C TYR A 274 -27.09 -8.02 7.11
N GLY A 275 -27.22 -8.16 8.42
CA GLY A 275 -26.43 -9.07 9.24
C GLY A 275 -25.02 -8.55 9.54
N ILE A 276 -24.80 -7.23 9.51
CA ILE A 276 -23.50 -6.62 9.83
C ILE A 276 -23.29 -6.59 11.33
N VAL A 277 -22.13 -7.07 11.76
CA VAL A 277 -21.64 -6.94 13.13
C VAL A 277 -21.05 -5.55 13.31
N MET A 278 -21.63 -4.77 14.22
CA MET A 278 -21.18 -3.41 14.47
C MET A 278 -20.02 -3.37 15.46
N GLY A 279 -19.07 -2.48 15.21
CA GLY A 279 -18.03 -2.12 16.15
C GLY A 279 -17.86 -0.61 16.24
N THR A 280 -16.94 -0.20 17.10
CA THR A 280 -16.49 1.17 17.24
C THR A 280 -14.97 1.20 17.32
N SER A 281 -14.36 2.30 16.87
CA SER A 281 -12.91 2.52 17.00
C SER A 281 -12.45 2.46 18.46
N HIS A 282 -11.15 2.27 18.66
CA HIS A 282 -10.56 1.92 19.96
C HIS A 282 -10.70 2.98 21.07
N GLU A 283 -11.04 4.21 20.71
CA GLU A 283 -11.29 5.35 21.60
C GLU A 283 -12.78 5.55 21.92
N ALA A 284 -13.66 4.79 21.27
CA ALA A 284 -15.11 4.89 21.33
C ALA A 284 -15.70 3.64 22.02
N PRO A 285 -15.55 3.47 23.34
CA PRO A 285 -15.90 2.23 24.01
C PRO A 285 -17.41 2.06 24.18
N MET A 286 -17.84 0.83 24.48
CA MET A 286 -19.20 0.51 24.93
C MET A 286 -20.30 0.82 23.91
N MET A 287 -20.01 0.60 22.62
CA MET A 287 -20.94 0.81 21.49
C MET A 287 -21.42 2.26 21.33
N ARG A 288 -20.56 3.22 21.71
CA ARG A 288 -20.81 4.66 21.62
C ARG A 288 -19.69 5.35 20.87
N GLY A 289 -20.01 5.96 19.73
CA GLY A 289 -19.08 6.80 18.98
C GLY A 289 -18.73 8.07 19.78
N ILE A 290 -17.47 8.51 19.72
CA ILE A 290 -17.00 9.66 20.50
C ILE A 290 -17.78 10.95 20.21
N GLU A 291 -18.26 11.11 18.97
CA GLU A 291 -19.05 12.26 18.58
C GLU A 291 -20.41 12.32 19.30
N GLU A 292 -20.96 11.18 19.72
CA GLU A 292 -22.16 11.13 20.58
C GLU A 292 -21.90 11.74 21.97
N TRP A 293 -20.64 11.90 22.39
CA TRP A 293 -20.29 12.67 23.58
C TRP A 293 -20.11 14.16 23.21
N ASN A 294 -19.31 14.44 22.18
CA ASN A 294 -18.95 15.80 21.76
C ASN A 294 -20.16 16.69 21.45
N ARG A 295 -21.22 16.12 20.86
CA ARG A 295 -22.44 16.84 20.49
C ARG A 295 -23.23 17.37 21.68
N HIS A 296 -23.05 16.77 22.87
CA HIS A 296 -23.93 17.02 24.02
C HIS A 296 -23.19 17.41 25.30
N ALA A 297 -21.87 17.25 25.37
CA ALA A 297 -21.07 17.57 26.54
C ALA A 297 -20.22 18.84 26.32
N VAL A 298 -20.20 19.71 27.32
CA VAL A 298 -19.30 20.87 27.39
C VAL A 298 -18.43 20.69 28.64
N ALA A 299 -17.13 20.50 28.43
CA ALA A 299 -16.20 20.25 29.54
C ALA A 299 -16.06 21.46 30.47
N ALA A 300 -16.03 21.20 31.77
CA ALA A 300 -15.71 22.20 32.77
C ALA A 300 -14.27 22.71 32.59
N VAL A 301 -14.05 24.01 32.83
CA VAL A 301 -12.71 24.61 32.83
C VAL A 301 -12.21 24.66 34.26
N ARG A 302 -10.98 24.17 34.48
CA ARG A 302 -10.30 24.20 35.77
C ARG A 302 -9.11 25.16 35.76
N ASP A 303 -8.85 25.79 36.90
CA ASP A 303 -7.61 26.55 37.10
C ASP A 303 -6.43 25.62 37.45
N SER A 304 -5.25 26.22 37.69
CA SER A 304 -4.04 25.48 38.06
C SER A 304 -4.13 24.75 39.41
N SER A 305 -5.11 25.07 40.25
CA SER A 305 -5.37 24.36 41.51
C SER A 305 -6.30 23.16 41.33
N GLY A 306 -6.88 23.00 40.13
CA GLY A 306 -7.87 21.97 39.81
C GLY A 306 -9.30 22.36 40.17
N ALA A 307 -9.55 23.60 40.61
CA ALA A 307 -10.89 24.08 40.92
C ALA A 307 -11.64 24.45 39.63
N ILE A 308 -12.94 24.12 39.55
CA ILE A 308 -13.78 24.51 38.42
C ILE A 308 -14.00 26.03 38.46
N VAL A 309 -13.50 26.73 37.44
CA VAL A 309 -13.71 28.17 37.24
C VAL A 309 -14.79 28.48 36.22
N THR A 310 -15.12 27.51 35.34
CA THR A 310 -16.28 27.59 34.46
C THR A 310 -16.98 26.24 34.48
N PRO A 311 -18.26 26.17 34.91
CA PRO A 311 -18.97 24.91 34.98
C PRO A 311 -19.20 24.35 33.58
N GLY A 312 -18.97 23.05 33.43
CA GLY A 312 -19.39 22.28 32.27
C GLY A 312 -20.73 21.59 32.52
N HIS A 313 -21.18 20.82 31.54
CA HIS A 313 -22.38 19.99 31.64
C HIS A 313 -22.33 18.81 30.66
N ASP A 314 -23.08 17.76 30.97
CA ASP A 314 -23.38 16.64 30.08
C ASP A 314 -24.81 16.12 30.33
N PRO A 315 -25.37 15.28 29.42
CA PRO A 315 -26.73 14.74 29.57
C PRO A 315 -26.97 13.87 30.80
N TYR A 316 -25.91 13.51 31.55
CA TYR A 316 -25.97 12.62 32.70
C TYR A 316 -25.73 13.37 34.02
N GLY A 317 -25.76 14.72 33.97
CA GLY A 317 -25.64 15.58 35.15
C GLY A 317 -24.22 15.71 35.70
N GLY A 318 -23.20 15.38 34.89
CA GLY A 318 -21.79 15.51 35.23
C GLY A 318 -21.18 16.85 34.83
N THR A 319 -19.85 16.89 34.84
CA THR A 319 -19.05 18.10 34.54
C THR A 319 -18.76 18.29 33.05
N GLY A 320 -19.22 17.39 32.18
CA GLY A 320 -18.89 17.38 30.75
C GLY A 320 -17.43 17.01 30.43
N GLU A 321 -16.59 16.78 31.43
CA GLU A 321 -15.20 16.37 31.23
C GLU A 321 -15.16 14.90 30.77
N TRP A 322 -14.45 14.61 29.68
CA TRP A 322 -14.11 13.24 29.27
C TRP A 322 -12.96 12.72 30.14
N SER A 323 -13.27 12.45 31.40
CA SER A 323 -12.33 12.03 32.44
C SER A 323 -13.00 11.03 33.35
N TYR A 324 -12.39 9.85 33.48
CA TYR A 324 -12.94 8.83 34.37
C TYR A 324 -12.67 9.17 35.84
N ARG A 325 -11.63 9.96 36.16
CA ARG A 325 -11.38 10.39 37.56
C ARG A 325 -12.28 11.54 38.00
N LEU A 326 -12.54 12.50 37.12
CA LEU A 326 -13.25 13.73 37.45
C LEU A 326 -14.75 13.65 37.16
N ASN A 327 -15.17 12.74 36.26
CA ASN A 327 -16.57 12.64 35.80
C ASN A 327 -17.09 11.18 35.72
N SER A 328 -16.56 10.27 36.55
CA SER A 328 -16.87 8.83 36.51
C SER A 328 -18.36 8.48 36.44
N PRO A 329 -19.26 9.08 37.26
CA PRO A 329 -20.68 8.72 37.25
C PRO A 329 -21.35 8.97 35.89
N ALA A 330 -21.07 10.12 35.27
CA ALA A 330 -21.62 10.47 33.95
C ALA A 330 -21.05 9.58 32.84
N ILE A 331 -19.74 9.30 32.87
CA ILE A 331 -19.08 8.39 31.91
C ILE A 331 -19.66 6.97 32.01
N ARG A 332 -19.87 6.44 33.22
CA ARG A 332 -20.52 5.14 33.44
C ARG A 332 -21.96 5.12 32.93
N ALA A 333 -22.72 6.19 33.14
CA ALA A 333 -24.09 6.31 32.64
C ALA A 333 -24.12 6.36 31.09
N TYR A 334 -23.18 7.09 30.48
CA TYR A 334 -22.99 7.14 29.04
C TYR A 334 -22.68 5.75 28.44
N TRP A 335 -21.75 5.00 29.05
CA TRP A 335 -21.44 3.63 28.64
C TRP A 335 -22.62 2.67 28.82
N ARG A 336 -23.35 2.77 29.93
CA ARG A 336 -24.57 1.98 30.16
C ARG A 336 -25.61 2.23 29.07
N ALA A 337 -25.81 3.49 28.67
CA ALA A 337 -26.75 3.84 27.60
C ALA A 337 -26.38 3.19 26.25
N GLY A 338 -25.08 3.06 25.94
CA GLY A 338 -24.59 2.36 24.76
C GLY A 338 -24.96 0.88 24.73
N ILE A 339 -24.68 0.15 25.82
CA ILE A 339 -25.03 -1.27 25.93
C ILE A 339 -26.55 -1.46 26.00
N GLN A 340 -27.27 -0.57 26.69
CA GLN A 340 -28.73 -0.61 26.75
C GLN A 340 -29.33 -0.46 25.35
N ARG A 341 -28.82 0.48 24.55
CA ARG A 341 -29.24 0.64 23.16
C ARG A 341 -28.98 -0.62 22.33
N MET A 342 -27.83 -1.27 22.51
CA MET A 342 -27.52 -2.54 21.84
C MET A 342 -28.55 -3.63 22.16
N VAL A 343 -28.93 -3.76 23.43
CA VAL A 343 -29.96 -4.72 23.86
C VAL A 343 -31.34 -4.33 23.34
N ASP A 344 -31.75 -3.07 23.50
CA ASP A 344 -33.08 -2.57 23.13
C ASP A 344 -33.33 -2.65 21.62
N GLN A 345 -32.32 -2.35 20.81
CA GLN A 345 -32.40 -2.41 19.35
C GLN A 345 -32.03 -3.78 18.78
N GLY A 346 -31.50 -4.69 19.60
CA GLY A 346 -31.21 -6.08 19.24
C GLY A 346 -30.21 -6.26 18.09
N PHE A 347 -29.20 -5.40 17.98
CA PHE A 347 -28.16 -5.53 16.94
C PHE A 347 -26.94 -6.31 17.45
N GLU A 348 -26.26 -7.01 16.54
CA GLU A 348 -25.03 -7.75 16.85
C GLU A 348 -23.84 -6.78 16.91
N GLY A 349 -23.04 -6.85 17.99
CA GLY A 349 -21.90 -5.98 18.17
C GLY A 349 -20.71 -6.65 18.86
N VAL A 350 -19.51 -6.15 18.56
CA VAL A 350 -18.29 -6.45 19.32
C VAL A 350 -17.95 -5.23 20.16
N VAL A 351 -18.11 -5.36 21.47
CA VAL A 351 -18.03 -4.24 22.43
C VAL A 351 -16.58 -3.84 22.65
N THR A 352 -16.21 -2.63 22.22
CA THR A 352 -14.91 -2.03 22.50
C THR A 352 -14.79 -1.69 23.99
N LEU A 353 -13.72 -2.18 24.63
CA LEU A 353 -13.35 -1.92 26.01
C LEU A 353 -12.16 -0.95 26.11
N GLY A 354 -11.94 -0.43 27.31
CA GLY A 354 -10.94 0.59 27.61
C GLY A 354 -11.47 2.00 27.42
N MET A 355 -10.61 2.99 27.59
CA MET A 355 -10.93 4.40 27.37
C MET A 355 -9.65 5.10 26.95
N ARG A 356 -9.74 5.93 25.92
CA ARG A 356 -8.66 6.83 25.49
C ARG A 356 -9.14 8.27 25.52
N GLY A 357 -8.22 9.22 25.42
CA GLY A 357 -8.55 10.64 25.38
C GLY A 357 -9.42 10.97 24.17
N ASN A 358 -10.22 12.03 24.31
CA ASN A 358 -11.11 12.49 23.25
C ASN A 358 -10.30 12.88 22.00
N GLY A 359 -10.77 12.53 20.80
CA GLY A 359 -10.09 12.81 19.53
C GLY A 359 -8.78 12.03 19.31
N ASP A 360 -8.74 10.74 19.65
CA ASP A 360 -7.56 9.86 19.49
C ASP A 360 -6.32 10.27 20.32
N THR A 361 -6.53 10.92 21.46
CA THR A 361 -5.46 11.40 22.36
C THR A 361 -5.22 10.46 23.55
N SER A 362 -4.13 10.67 24.32
CA SER A 362 -3.93 9.98 25.59
C SER A 362 -4.92 10.47 26.66
N LEU A 363 -5.23 9.63 27.65
CA LEU A 363 -6.17 9.99 28.71
C LEU A 363 -5.68 11.22 29.51
N PRO A 364 -6.52 12.24 29.73
CA PRO A 364 -6.16 13.41 30.55
C PRO A 364 -5.96 13.04 32.02
N ASP A 365 -6.50 11.90 32.45
CA ASP A 365 -6.35 11.32 33.79
C ASP A 365 -4.94 10.79 34.09
N GLY A 366 -4.05 10.78 33.09
CA GLY A 366 -2.69 10.27 33.17
C GLY A 366 -2.57 8.76 32.94
N ASP A 367 -1.33 8.31 32.76
CA ASP A 367 -1.03 6.96 32.31
C ASP A 367 -0.89 5.96 33.48
N GLY A 368 -1.94 5.18 33.75
CA GLY A 368 -1.97 4.27 34.90
C GLY A 368 -2.63 2.91 34.63
N ILE A 369 -1.90 1.82 34.90
CA ILE A 369 -2.40 0.44 34.82
C ILE A 369 -3.63 0.24 35.73
N GLU A 370 -3.60 0.81 36.94
CA GLU A 370 -4.71 0.68 37.90
C GLU A 370 -5.98 1.37 37.42
N LEU A 371 -5.87 2.56 36.82
CA LEU A 371 -7.02 3.26 36.23
C LEU A 371 -7.64 2.43 35.10
N MET A 372 -6.81 1.86 34.23
CA MET A 372 -7.30 1.03 33.13
C MET A 372 -7.97 -0.26 33.62
N ARG A 373 -7.42 -0.89 34.68
CA ARG A 373 -8.06 -2.04 35.34
C ARG A 373 -9.44 -1.67 35.91
N GLU A 374 -9.55 -0.52 36.56
CA GLU A 374 -10.81 -0.03 37.10
C GLU A 374 -11.85 0.24 36.00
N ILE A 375 -11.44 0.89 34.91
CA ILE A 375 -12.28 1.16 33.75
C ILE A 375 -12.82 -0.14 33.15
N ILE A 376 -11.95 -1.13 32.89
CA ILE A 376 -12.36 -2.41 32.30
C ILE A 376 -13.30 -3.16 33.24
N ALA A 377 -13.02 -3.17 34.55
CA ALA A 377 -13.91 -3.80 35.52
C ALA A 377 -15.30 -3.14 35.54
N ALA A 378 -15.36 -1.81 35.51
CA ALA A 378 -16.62 -1.06 35.46
C ALA A 378 -17.41 -1.34 34.18
N GLN A 379 -16.73 -1.39 33.04
CA GLN A 379 -17.35 -1.69 31.75
C GLN A 379 -17.95 -3.11 31.72
N ARG A 380 -17.21 -4.10 32.22
CA ARG A 380 -17.71 -5.49 32.30
C ARG A 380 -18.89 -5.63 33.24
N GLN A 381 -18.87 -4.94 34.38
CA GLN A 381 -20.01 -4.89 35.29
C GLN A 381 -21.26 -4.31 34.60
N ILE A 382 -21.10 -3.22 33.82
CA ILE A 382 -22.20 -2.64 33.04
C ILE A 382 -22.75 -3.65 32.03
N ILE A 383 -21.88 -4.39 31.32
CA ILE A 383 -22.31 -5.43 30.37
C ILE A 383 -23.14 -6.48 31.09
N GLU A 384 -22.68 -6.98 32.23
CA GLU A 384 -23.37 -8.02 32.99
C GLU A 384 -24.75 -7.55 33.47
N GLU A 385 -24.81 -6.36 34.05
CA GLU A 385 -26.04 -5.79 34.59
C GLU A 385 -27.09 -5.49 33.52
N VAL A 386 -26.67 -4.99 32.35
CA VAL A 386 -27.59 -4.62 31.26
C VAL A 386 -28.02 -5.83 30.44
N THR A 387 -27.10 -6.73 30.12
CA THR A 387 -27.40 -7.91 29.30
C THR A 387 -28.02 -9.06 30.09
N GLY A 388 -27.88 -9.06 31.42
CA GLY A 388 -28.33 -10.15 32.30
C GLY A 388 -27.53 -11.45 32.15
N ARG A 389 -26.38 -11.40 31.49
CA ARG A 389 -25.51 -12.56 31.19
C ARG A 389 -24.07 -12.26 31.62
N PRO A 390 -23.22 -13.28 31.88
CA PRO A 390 -21.80 -13.06 32.12
C PRO A 390 -21.16 -12.22 31.00
N ALA A 391 -20.25 -11.30 31.34
CA ALA A 391 -19.60 -10.46 30.33
C ALA A 391 -18.94 -11.31 29.23
N ALA A 392 -18.35 -12.45 29.60
CA ALA A 392 -17.69 -13.40 28.69
C ALA A 392 -18.60 -13.99 27.59
N GLU A 393 -19.93 -13.90 27.73
CA GLU A 393 -20.88 -14.31 26.67
C GLU A 393 -21.18 -13.17 25.67
N THR A 394 -20.71 -11.96 25.93
CA THR A 394 -20.79 -10.81 25.02
C THR A 394 -19.44 -10.63 24.32
N PRO A 395 -19.37 -10.64 22.98
CA PRO A 395 -18.14 -10.38 22.25
C PRO A 395 -17.54 -9.02 22.65
N GLN A 396 -16.30 -9.04 23.10
CA GLN A 396 -15.58 -7.86 23.55
C GLN A 396 -14.22 -7.77 22.87
N VAL A 397 -13.76 -6.56 22.63
CA VAL A 397 -12.46 -6.28 22.04
C VAL A 397 -11.73 -5.22 22.85
N TRP A 398 -10.41 -5.37 22.95
CA TRP A 398 -9.54 -4.31 23.43
C TRP A 398 -8.35 -4.15 22.50
N THR A 399 -8.26 -2.98 21.87
CA THR A 399 -7.24 -2.65 20.88
C THR A 399 -6.02 -2.03 21.56
N LEU A 400 -4.84 -2.63 21.35
CA LEU A 400 -3.57 -2.15 21.89
C LEU A 400 -2.99 -1.07 20.97
N TYR A 401 -3.56 0.13 21.03
CA TYR A 401 -3.14 1.25 20.21
C TYR A 401 -2.29 2.26 21.00
N LYS A 402 -1.17 2.69 20.41
CA LYS A 402 -0.23 3.68 20.95
C LYS A 402 0.14 3.42 22.43
N GLU A 403 -0.30 4.27 23.36
CA GLU A 403 0.07 4.19 24.77
C GLU A 403 -0.48 2.95 25.49
N VAL A 404 -1.59 2.38 25.01
CA VAL A 404 -2.19 1.17 25.60
C VAL A 404 -1.25 -0.03 25.44
N GLN A 405 -0.50 -0.08 24.34
CA GLN A 405 0.55 -1.08 24.14
C GLN A 405 1.62 -1.01 25.25
N ARG A 406 1.93 0.18 25.79
CA ARG A 406 2.89 0.33 26.90
C ARG A 406 2.40 -0.29 28.20
N TYR A 407 1.09 -0.25 28.45
CA TYR A 407 0.52 -0.94 29.61
C TYR A 407 0.67 -2.46 29.47
N TRP A 408 0.43 -2.97 28.26
CA TRP A 408 0.66 -4.39 27.96
C TRP A 408 2.11 -4.79 28.21
N ASP A 409 3.07 -3.99 27.75
CA ASP A 409 4.50 -4.25 27.96
C ASP A 409 4.93 -4.21 29.43
N ARG A 410 4.19 -3.46 30.25
CA ARG A 410 4.40 -3.39 31.71
C ARG A 410 3.64 -4.47 32.49
N GLY A 411 3.03 -5.44 31.80
CA GLY A 411 2.38 -6.60 32.41
C GLY A 411 0.86 -6.49 32.60
N LEU A 412 0.20 -5.44 32.10
CA LEU A 412 -1.26 -5.43 32.01
C LEU A 412 -1.69 -6.46 30.96
N ARG A 413 -2.73 -7.23 31.27
CA ARG A 413 -3.32 -8.21 30.37
C ARG A 413 -4.83 -8.03 30.37
N ALA A 414 -5.44 -8.27 29.21
CA ALA A 414 -6.89 -8.27 29.07
C ALA A 414 -7.49 -9.51 29.79
N PRO A 415 -8.77 -9.47 30.19
CA PRO A 415 -9.51 -10.69 30.56
C PRO A 415 -9.46 -11.74 29.43
N ASP A 416 -9.43 -13.02 29.77
CA ASP A 416 -9.10 -14.11 28.81
C ASP A 416 -10.04 -14.20 27.61
N ASP A 417 -11.33 -13.92 27.83
CA ASP A 417 -12.40 -13.94 26.81
C ASP A 417 -12.37 -12.74 25.84
N VAL A 418 -11.61 -11.69 26.15
CA VAL A 418 -11.56 -10.46 25.35
C VAL A 418 -10.57 -10.63 24.19
N THR A 419 -11.03 -10.37 22.96
CA THR A 419 -10.15 -10.34 21.79
C THR A 419 -9.18 -9.17 21.91
N VAL A 420 -7.89 -9.44 21.77
CA VAL A 420 -6.85 -8.41 21.78
C VAL A 420 -6.52 -8.02 20.34
N VAL A 421 -6.87 -6.81 19.92
CA VAL A 421 -6.53 -6.32 18.57
C VAL A 421 -5.17 -5.64 18.60
N LEU A 422 -4.22 -6.23 17.87
CA LEU A 422 -2.90 -5.67 17.62
C LEU A 422 -2.99 -4.71 16.43
N THR A 423 -2.09 -3.74 16.37
CA THR A 423 -2.16 -2.65 15.39
C THR A 423 -0.92 -2.62 14.52
N ASP A 424 -1.09 -2.18 13.28
CA ASP A 424 0.03 -1.67 12.50
C ASP A 424 0.50 -0.31 13.02
N ASP A 425 1.47 0.23 12.32
CA ASP A 425 2.20 1.42 12.67
C ASP A 425 1.56 2.69 12.06
N ASN A 426 0.32 2.57 11.58
CA ASN A 426 -0.44 3.52 10.77
C ASN A 426 0.09 3.69 9.33
N TRP A 427 1.10 2.91 8.93
CA TRP A 427 1.75 2.96 7.62
C TRP A 427 1.87 1.56 7.00
N GLY A 428 1.08 0.59 7.48
CA GLY A 428 1.06 -0.76 6.97
C GLY A 428 2.17 -1.68 7.50
N ASN A 429 2.85 -1.35 8.59
CA ASN A 429 3.83 -2.25 9.24
C ASN A 429 3.30 -2.70 10.60
N ILE A 430 3.08 -4.01 10.81
CA ILE A 430 2.57 -4.56 12.06
C ILE A 430 3.54 -4.27 13.21
N ARG A 431 3.02 -3.78 14.34
CA ARG A 431 3.83 -3.42 15.51
C ARG A 431 4.10 -4.60 16.42
N LYS A 432 3.17 -5.56 16.48
CA LYS A 432 3.24 -6.74 17.33
C LYS A 432 2.50 -7.93 16.75
N HIS A 433 3.03 -9.11 17.01
CA HIS A 433 2.33 -10.38 16.87
C HIS A 433 2.07 -11.00 18.25
N PRO A 434 1.14 -11.96 18.35
CA PRO A 434 0.94 -12.74 19.56
C PRO A 434 2.24 -13.35 20.07
N ASP A 435 2.49 -13.20 21.37
CA ASP A 435 3.62 -13.86 22.03
C ASP A 435 3.25 -15.31 22.34
N ALA A 436 4.11 -16.25 21.96
CA ALA A 436 3.97 -17.64 22.37
C ALA A 436 3.96 -17.81 23.91
N GLY A 437 4.58 -16.87 24.64
CA GLY A 437 4.56 -16.82 26.10
C GLY A 437 3.22 -16.41 26.72
N ASP A 438 2.32 -15.76 25.98
CA ASP A 438 1.00 -15.35 26.49
C ASP A 438 -0.01 -16.53 26.55
N GLY A 439 0.35 -17.69 25.98
CA GLY A 439 -0.49 -18.88 25.92
C GLY A 439 -1.71 -18.74 24.99
N ASP A 440 -2.48 -19.83 24.87
CA ASP A 440 -3.74 -19.81 24.12
C ASP A 440 -4.82 -19.08 24.95
N ARG A 441 -5.26 -17.92 24.46
CA ARG A 441 -6.33 -17.12 25.09
C ARG A 441 -7.67 -17.39 24.41
N ALA A 442 -8.76 -17.55 25.18
CA ALA A 442 -10.07 -17.84 24.63
C ALA A 442 -10.58 -16.76 23.65
N GLY A 443 -10.30 -15.47 23.94
CA GLY A 443 -10.67 -14.34 23.08
C GLY A 443 -9.82 -14.20 21.82
N GLY A 444 -8.66 -14.85 21.76
CA GLY A 444 -7.72 -14.77 20.65
C GLY A 444 -7.18 -13.36 20.37
N PHE A 445 -6.60 -13.18 19.18
CA PHE A 445 -6.00 -11.92 18.74
C PHE A 445 -6.57 -11.44 17.41
N GLY A 446 -6.48 -10.14 17.16
CA GLY A 446 -6.92 -9.49 15.92
C GLY A 446 -5.89 -8.50 15.38
N LEU A 447 -6.24 -7.86 14.26
CA LEU A 447 -5.42 -6.89 13.54
C LEU A 447 -6.25 -5.65 13.17
N TYR A 448 -5.73 -4.47 13.49
CA TYR A 448 -6.13 -3.19 12.90
C TYR A 448 -5.01 -2.70 11.97
N TYR A 449 -5.33 -2.48 10.69
CA TYR A 449 -4.38 -2.13 9.63
C TYR A 449 -4.78 -0.83 8.92
N HIS A 450 -3.88 -0.13 8.22
CA HIS A 450 -4.20 1.14 7.54
C HIS A 450 -3.89 1.11 6.04
N PHE A 451 -4.88 1.55 5.24
CA PHE A 451 -4.72 2.00 3.85
C PHE A 451 -4.90 3.52 3.69
N ASP A 452 -5.39 4.19 4.73
CA ASP A 452 -5.52 5.64 4.86
C ASP A 452 -5.08 6.08 6.27
N TYR A 453 -4.60 7.32 6.44
CA TYR A 453 -4.21 7.83 7.75
C TYR A 453 -4.12 9.36 7.83
N VAL A 454 -4.68 9.91 8.92
CA VAL A 454 -4.40 11.26 9.42
C VAL A 454 -3.45 11.23 10.63
N GLY A 455 -2.25 11.80 10.49
CA GLY A 455 -1.35 12.03 11.62
C GLY A 455 0.15 12.12 11.28
N ALA A 456 0.97 11.64 12.22
CA ALA A 456 2.42 11.86 12.22
C ALA A 456 3.13 11.26 11.00
N GLY A 457 4.23 11.90 10.58
CA GLY A 457 4.95 11.59 9.34
C GLY A 457 4.43 12.41 8.15
N ARG A 458 3.11 12.39 7.94
CA ARG A 458 2.25 13.23 7.08
C ARG A 458 1.04 12.39 6.72
N ASN A 459 -0.14 13.00 6.60
CA ASN A 459 -1.32 12.27 6.15
C ASN A 459 -1.12 11.67 4.75
N TYR A 460 -1.84 10.58 4.47
CA TYR A 460 -2.02 10.08 3.12
C TYR A 460 -3.48 9.69 2.92
N LYS A 461 -4.17 10.41 2.02
CA LYS A 461 -5.64 10.41 1.95
C LYS A 461 -6.21 10.44 0.54
N TRP A 462 -5.36 10.62 -0.48
CA TRP A 462 -5.84 11.01 -1.81
C TRP A 462 -6.16 9.84 -2.74
N VAL A 463 -5.20 8.94 -2.94
CA VAL A 463 -5.28 7.77 -3.83
C VAL A 463 -4.64 6.57 -3.13
N ASP A 464 -4.90 5.36 -3.62
CA ASP A 464 -4.30 4.13 -3.08
C ASP A 464 -2.77 4.26 -3.05
N THR A 465 -2.17 3.98 -1.89
CA THR A 465 -0.70 3.92 -1.73
C THR A 465 -0.21 2.55 -1.27
N ALA A 466 -1.11 1.56 -1.22
CA ALA A 466 -0.80 0.21 -0.78
C ALA A 466 -0.03 -0.57 -1.86
N ASN A 467 1.05 -1.21 -1.44
CA ASN A 467 1.70 -2.25 -2.24
C ASN A 467 1.17 -3.60 -1.79
N LEU A 468 0.40 -4.30 -2.64
CA LEU A 468 -0.17 -5.61 -2.31
C LEU A 468 0.87 -6.65 -1.86
N ARG A 469 2.12 -6.54 -2.33
CA ARG A 469 3.22 -7.42 -1.90
C ARG A 469 3.59 -7.18 -0.43
N ASN A 470 3.57 -5.92 0.00
CA ASN A 470 3.73 -5.55 1.41
C ASN A 470 2.53 -5.97 2.25
N VAL A 471 1.32 -5.75 1.75
CA VAL A 471 0.08 -6.16 2.45
C VAL A 471 0.07 -7.67 2.66
N TRP A 472 0.33 -8.47 1.62
CA TRP A 472 0.42 -9.93 1.73
C TRP A 472 1.42 -10.36 2.79
N GLU A 473 2.65 -9.81 2.78
CA GLU A 473 3.70 -10.25 3.70
C GLU A 473 3.33 -9.96 5.17
N GLN A 474 2.69 -8.82 5.42
CA GLN A 474 2.20 -8.45 6.76
C GLN A 474 1.00 -9.30 7.21
N LEU A 475 0.02 -9.51 6.33
CA LEU A 475 -1.14 -10.36 6.63
C LEU A 475 -0.72 -11.83 6.80
N HIS A 476 0.28 -12.29 6.04
CA HIS A 476 0.83 -13.63 6.19
C HIS A 476 1.51 -13.81 7.54
N ALA A 477 2.30 -12.83 7.99
CA ALA A 477 2.85 -12.85 9.34
C ALA A 477 1.73 -12.87 10.40
N ALA A 478 0.72 -12.01 10.28
CA ALA A 478 -0.42 -12.00 11.21
C ALA A 478 -1.12 -13.37 11.28
N HIS A 479 -1.38 -13.99 10.13
CA HIS A 479 -1.96 -15.33 10.04
C HIS A 479 -1.07 -16.40 10.68
N ALA A 480 0.23 -16.41 10.35
CA ALA A 480 1.18 -17.41 10.84
C ALA A 480 1.37 -17.35 12.36
N TYR A 481 1.19 -16.18 12.98
CA TYR A 481 1.21 -16.00 14.44
C TYR A 481 -0.17 -16.11 15.11
N GLY A 482 -1.23 -16.50 14.39
CA GLY A 482 -2.53 -16.84 14.98
C GLY A 482 -3.50 -15.67 15.21
N ASN A 483 -3.32 -14.53 14.53
CA ASN A 483 -4.27 -13.41 14.59
C ASN A 483 -5.55 -13.76 13.79
N HIS A 484 -6.53 -14.46 14.37
CA HIS A 484 -7.73 -14.92 13.65
C HIS A 484 -9.07 -14.42 14.25
N GLY A 485 -9.04 -13.67 15.33
CA GLY A 485 -10.23 -13.18 16.03
C GLY A 485 -10.97 -12.09 15.26
N LEU A 486 -10.28 -11.00 14.90
CA LEU A 486 -10.89 -9.83 14.25
C LEU A 486 -9.87 -9.07 13.40
N TRP A 487 -10.13 -8.90 12.11
CA TRP A 487 -9.35 -8.04 11.21
C TRP A 487 -10.20 -6.88 10.70
N VAL A 488 -9.69 -5.67 10.86
CA VAL A 488 -10.30 -4.43 10.36
C VAL A 488 -9.23 -3.54 9.74
N ALA A 489 -9.51 -2.94 8.59
CA ALA A 489 -8.60 -2.00 7.93
C ALA A 489 -9.22 -0.59 7.86
N ASN A 490 -8.47 0.47 8.20
CA ASN A 490 -8.85 1.84 7.83
C ASN A 490 -8.75 1.98 6.31
N VAL A 491 -9.89 2.26 5.66
CA VAL A 491 -10.00 2.39 4.20
C VAL A 491 -10.26 3.84 3.75
N GLY A 492 -10.14 4.80 4.66
CA GLY A 492 -10.46 6.20 4.40
C GLY A 492 -11.92 6.35 3.97
N ASP A 493 -12.11 6.99 2.82
CA ASP A 493 -13.40 7.19 2.15
C ASP A 493 -13.99 5.94 1.46
N LEU A 494 -13.40 4.75 1.65
CA LEU A 494 -13.63 3.48 0.92
C LEU A 494 -13.20 3.53 -0.55
N LYS A 495 -13.74 4.50 -1.31
CA LYS A 495 -13.39 4.70 -2.72
C LYS A 495 -11.97 5.26 -2.82
N GLY A 496 -11.16 4.72 -3.73
CA GLY A 496 -9.72 4.96 -3.81
C GLY A 496 -8.86 3.96 -3.04
N ASN A 497 -9.46 2.95 -2.40
CA ASN A 497 -8.77 1.85 -1.70
C ASN A 497 -9.41 0.47 -2.00
N GLU A 498 -10.08 0.31 -3.14
CA GLU A 498 -10.87 -0.87 -3.51
C GLU A 498 -10.00 -2.12 -3.66
N LEU A 499 -8.89 -2.00 -4.40
CA LEU A 499 -7.95 -3.09 -4.67
C LEU A 499 -7.37 -3.68 -3.36
N PRO A 500 -6.75 -2.88 -2.46
CA PRO A 500 -6.21 -3.43 -1.21
C PRO A 500 -7.31 -3.91 -0.26
N THR A 501 -8.50 -3.29 -0.27
CA THR A 501 -9.65 -3.73 0.55
C THR A 501 -10.18 -5.10 0.11
N GLU A 502 -10.36 -5.33 -1.20
CA GLU A 502 -10.78 -6.65 -1.71
C GLU A 502 -9.72 -7.71 -1.37
N PHE A 503 -8.44 -7.40 -1.55
CA PHE A 503 -7.36 -8.34 -1.22
C PHE A 503 -7.34 -8.67 0.28
N PHE A 504 -7.46 -7.67 1.15
CA PHE A 504 -7.48 -7.84 2.60
C PHE A 504 -8.59 -8.79 3.05
N LEU A 505 -9.80 -8.62 2.53
CA LEU A 505 -10.95 -9.45 2.90
C LEU A 505 -10.91 -10.85 2.28
N ASP A 506 -10.41 -10.97 1.04
CA ASP A 506 -10.18 -12.29 0.42
C ASP A 506 -9.10 -13.09 1.14
N TYR A 507 -8.01 -12.42 1.55
CA TYR A 507 -6.95 -13.05 2.32
C TYR A 507 -7.45 -13.45 3.71
N ALA A 508 -8.19 -12.58 4.41
CA ALA A 508 -8.81 -12.89 5.71
C ALA A 508 -9.78 -14.09 5.63
N TRP A 509 -10.45 -14.28 4.49
CA TRP A 509 -11.30 -15.44 4.26
C TRP A 509 -10.48 -16.73 4.16
N ASN A 510 -9.47 -16.78 3.30
CA ASN A 510 -8.67 -17.99 3.06
C ASN A 510 -7.20 -17.66 2.72
N PRO A 511 -6.34 -17.46 3.73
CA PRO A 511 -4.91 -17.21 3.53
C PRO A 511 -4.21 -18.32 2.73
N ALA A 512 -4.63 -19.58 2.89
CA ALA A 512 -4.04 -20.71 2.20
C ALA A 512 -4.31 -20.74 0.68
N ALA A 513 -5.20 -19.88 0.18
CA ALA A 513 -5.43 -19.72 -1.25
C ALA A 513 -4.38 -18.83 -1.94
N TRP A 514 -3.64 -18.01 -1.18
CA TRP A 514 -2.79 -16.94 -1.71
C TRP A 514 -1.39 -16.95 -1.08
N ASP A 515 -0.41 -17.58 -1.73
CA ASP A 515 1.01 -17.39 -1.41
C ASP A 515 1.58 -16.20 -2.21
N ALA A 516 2.81 -15.76 -1.93
CA ALA A 516 3.50 -14.66 -2.62
C ALA A 516 3.47 -14.83 -4.15
N ASP A 517 3.66 -16.07 -4.62
CA ASP A 517 3.74 -16.40 -6.04
C ASP A 517 2.35 -16.36 -6.73
N ASP A 518 1.26 -16.33 -5.96
CA ASP A 518 -0.12 -16.30 -6.47
C ASP A 518 -0.68 -14.89 -6.65
N LEU A 519 0.01 -13.86 -6.14
CA LEU A 519 -0.51 -12.49 -6.18
C LEU A 519 -0.72 -11.94 -7.61
N PRO A 520 0.13 -12.26 -8.62
CA PRO A 520 -0.18 -11.91 -10.01
C PRO A 520 -1.47 -12.58 -10.53
N ALA A 521 -1.78 -13.80 -10.06
CA ALA A 521 -3.01 -14.48 -10.42
C ALA A 521 -4.23 -13.83 -9.74
N TRP A 522 -4.07 -13.35 -8.50
CA TRP A 522 -5.10 -12.58 -7.82
C TRP A 522 -5.40 -11.25 -8.54
N GLU A 523 -4.37 -10.48 -8.90
CA GLU A 523 -4.50 -9.21 -9.64
C GLU A 523 -5.14 -9.45 -11.03
N LEU A 524 -4.77 -10.53 -11.71
CA LEU A 524 -5.40 -10.93 -12.97
C LEU A 524 -6.89 -11.25 -12.79
N ARG A 525 -7.25 -11.95 -11.71
CA ARG A 525 -8.65 -12.25 -11.40
C ARG A 525 -9.44 -10.96 -11.10
N TYR A 526 -8.89 -10.05 -10.31
CA TYR A 526 -9.47 -8.72 -10.05
C TYR A 526 -9.71 -7.94 -11.36
N ALA A 527 -8.68 -7.85 -12.21
CA ALA A 527 -8.79 -7.17 -13.50
C ALA A 527 -9.82 -7.82 -14.44
N ARG A 528 -9.90 -9.17 -14.46
CA ARG A 528 -10.90 -9.90 -15.24
C ARG A 528 -12.32 -9.65 -14.74
N GLN A 529 -12.51 -9.64 -13.42
CA GLN A 529 -13.83 -9.40 -12.82
C GLN A 529 -14.35 -8.01 -13.18
N ASN A 530 -13.47 -6.99 -13.14
CA ASN A 530 -13.88 -5.60 -13.32
C ASN A 530 -13.89 -5.13 -14.78
N PHE A 531 -13.03 -5.69 -15.65
CA PHE A 531 -12.86 -5.19 -17.03
C PHE A 531 -13.06 -6.26 -18.12
N GLY A 532 -13.30 -7.51 -17.74
CA GLY A 532 -13.38 -8.65 -18.65
C GLY A 532 -12.01 -9.14 -19.13
N ALA A 533 -12.00 -10.27 -19.84
CA ALA A 533 -10.76 -10.99 -20.15
C ALA A 533 -9.83 -10.31 -21.17
N GLY A 534 -10.34 -9.41 -22.02
CA GLY A 534 -9.62 -8.94 -23.21
C GLY A 534 -8.36 -8.10 -22.95
N GLN A 535 -8.34 -7.32 -21.86
CA GLN A 535 -7.19 -6.46 -21.47
C GLN A 535 -6.67 -6.80 -20.06
N ALA A 536 -7.19 -7.83 -19.40
CA ALA A 536 -6.97 -8.05 -17.96
C ALA A 536 -5.51 -8.27 -17.57
N GLU A 537 -4.70 -8.94 -18.41
CA GLU A 537 -3.26 -9.13 -18.16
C GLU A 537 -2.50 -7.79 -18.21
N GLU A 538 -2.84 -6.93 -19.17
CA GLU A 538 -2.20 -5.61 -19.27
C GLU A 538 -2.58 -4.73 -18.08
N ILE A 539 -3.84 -4.81 -17.63
CA ILE A 539 -4.37 -4.09 -16.47
C ILE A 539 -3.75 -4.59 -15.16
N ALA A 540 -3.71 -5.90 -14.93
CA ALA A 540 -3.09 -6.49 -13.74
C ALA A 540 -1.62 -6.08 -13.62
N SER A 541 -0.89 -6.04 -14.75
CA SER A 541 0.48 -5.54 -14.77
C SER A 541 0.56 -4.04 -14.48
N VAL A 542 -0.40 -3.22 -14.90
CA VAL A 542 -0.46 -1.78 -14.52
C VAL A 542 -0.66 -1.64 -13.01
N LEU A 543 -1.59 -2.39 -12.41
CA LEU A 543 -1.84 -2.38 -10.95
C LEU A 543 -0.61 -2.82 -10.16
N SER A 544 0.06 -3.89 -10.60
CA SER A 544 1.29 -4.37 -9.94
C SER A 544 2.42 -3.33 -10.02
N THR A 545 2.64 -2.72 -11.19
CA THR A 545 3.63 -1.64 -11.33
C THR A 545 3.24 -0.40 -10.52
N TYR A 546 1.95 -0.04 -10.49
CA TYR A 546 1.45 1.07 -9.69
C TYR A 546 1.81 0.91 -8.20
N GLY A 547 1.47 -0.24 -7.60
CA GLY A 547 1.78 -0.51 -6.20
C GLY A 547 3.29 -0.49 -5.89
N GLN A 548 4.12 -0.98 -6.83
CA GLN A 548 5.59 -0.92 -6.70
C GLN A 548 6.11 0.52 -6.75
N LEU A 549 5.57 1.36 -7.64
CA LEU A 549 5.96 2.77 -7.72
C LEU A 549 5.48 3.57 -6.51
N GLN A 550 4.25 3.32 -6.02
CA GLN A 550 3.70 3.97 -4.82
C GLN A 550 4.51 3.64 -3.56
N ALA A 551 5.06 2.42 -3.47
CA ALA A 551 5.92 2.03 -2.36
C ALA A 551 7.19 2.89 -2.21
N ARG A 552 7.57 3.69 -3.21
CA ARG A 552 8.75 4.57 -3.10
C ARG A 552 8.49 5.78 -2.22
N ARG A 553 7.34 6.42 -2.39
CA ARG A 553 6.98 7.67 -1.73
C ARG A 553 5.50 7.95 -1.96
N LYS A 554 4.75 8.18 -0.87
CA LYS A 554 3.35 8.62 -0.95
C LYS A 554 3.25 9.99 -1.65
N PRO A 555 2.21 10.25 -2.48
CA PRO A 555 2.08 11.47 -3.27
C PRO A 555 2.23 12.78 -2.49
N GLU A 556 1.63 12.85 -1.30
CA GLU A 556 1.62 14.01 -0.42
C GLU A 556 3.02 14.36 0.10
N LEU A 557 3.99 13.43 0.03
CA LEU A 557 5.37 13.61 0.49
C LEU A 557 6.36 14.00 -0.65
N LEU A 558 5.89 14.26 -1.87
CA LEU A 558 6.77 14.53 -3.02
C LEU A 558 7.46 15.90 -2.99
N ASN A 559 7.06 16.81 -2.09
CA ASN A 559 7.76 18.06 -1.80
C ASN A 559 8.53 18.05 -0.48
N ARG A 560 8.67 16.88 0.17
CA ARG A 560 9.43 16.74 1.42
C ARG A 560 10.73 15.99 1.20
N ARG A 561 11.85 16.65 1.48
CA ARG A 561 13.15 16.00 1.65
C ARG A 561 13.40 15.78 3.14
N ILE A 562 13.81 14.56 3.51
CA ILE A 562 14.13 14.21 4.89
C ILE A 562 15.63 13.97 4.98
N THR A 563 16.29 14.70 5.89
CA THR A 563 17.74 14.61 6.08
C THR A 563 18.10 14.39 7.55
N LEU A 564 19.35 14.02 7.81
CA LEU A 564 19.90 13.99 9.16
C LEU A 564 20.94 15.11 9.29
N VAL A 565 20.75 15.98 10.27
CA VAL A 565 21.71 17.03 10.66
C VAL A 565 22.04 16.79 12.13
N ASP A 566 23.33 16.54 12.43
CA ASP A 566 23.81 16.22 13.79
C ASP A 566 23.01 15.12 14.49
N GLY A 567 22.63 14.08 13.74
CA GLY A 567 21.85 12.94 14.23
C GLY A 567 20.35 13.22 14.43
N ARG A 568 19.85 14.40 14.06
CA ARG A 568 18.44 14.79 14.15
C ARG A 568 17.77 14.78 12.79
N VAL A 569 16.52 14.35 12.76
CA VAL A 569 15.69 14.38 11.54
C VAL A 569 15.29 15.83 11.24
N VAL A 570 15.51 16.24 9.99
CA VAL A 570 15.10 17.55 9.47
C VAL A 570 14.22 17.33 8.26
N TYR A 571 13.02 17.92 8.30
CA TYR A 571 12.07 17.95 7.20
C TYR A 571 12.20 19.27 6.44
N ASP A 572 12.42 19.20 5.13
CA ASP A 572 12.36 20.35 4.23
C ASP A 572 11.23 20.15 3.22
N ASP A 573 10.12 20.87 3.44
CA ASP A 573 8.91 20.83 2.62
C ASP A 573 8.99 21.68 1.33
N GLN A 574 10.18 22.22 1.04
CA GLN A 574 10.47 22.99 -0.16
C GLN A 574 11.41 22.24 -1.11
N GLN A 575 11.60 20.93 -0.91
CA GLN A 575 12.49 20.11 -1.73
C GLN A 575 11.88 18.74 -2.06
N THR A 576 12.09 18.29 -3.29
CA THR A 576 11.80 16.89 -3.65
C THR A 576 12.72 15.91 -2.89
N PRO A 577 12.23 14.71 -2.54
CA PRO A 577 13.11 13.65 -2.02
C PRO A 577 14.13 13.16 -3.05
N PHE A 578 13.83 13.25 -4.36
CA PHE A 578 14.68 12.70 -5.43
C PHE A 578 15.76 13.68 -5.87
N ALA A 579 16.95 13.19 -6.17
CA ALA A 579 18.05 14.03 -6.66
C ALA A 579 17.76 14.62 -8.05
N LEU A 580 18.02 15.92 -8.22
CA LEU A 580 18.03 16.59 -9.52
C LEU A 580 19.28 16.21 -10.34
N GLY A 581 20.41 16.01 -9.66
CA GLY A 581 21.62 15.41 -10.23
C GLY A 581 21.47 13.91 -10.50
N HIS A 582 22.37 13.33 -11.32
CA HIS A 582 22.37 11.90 -11.66
C HIS A 582 21.08 11.38 -12.33
N ARG A 583 20.18 12.30 -12.74
CA ARG A 583 18.91 12.02 -13.42
C ARG A 583 17.93 11.18 -12.58
N GLU A 584 18.00 11.22 -11.24
CA GLU A 584 17.09 10.41 -10.41
C GLU A 584 15.64 10.87 -10.57
N LEU A 585 15.35 12.16 -10.34
CA LEU A 585 14.00 12.73 -10.53
C LEU A 585 13.49 12.52 -11.96
N GLU A 586 14.37 12.72 -12.96
CA GLU A 586 14.03 12.52 -14.38
C GLU A 586 13.57 11.07 -14.65
N ARG A 587 14.30 10.07 -14.14
CA ARG A 587 13.95 8.66 -14.36
C ARG A 587 12.66 8.28 -13.65
N VAL A 588 12.51 8.62 -12.37
CA VAL A 588 11.31 8.23 -11.61
C VAL A 588 10.06 8.88 -12.21
N THR A 589 10.15 10.12 -12.68
CA THR A 589 9.05 10.79 -13.39
C THR A 589 8.76 10.11 -14.73
N GLU A 590 9.77 9.63 -15.46
CA GLU A 590 9.54 8.93 -16.73
C GLU A 590 8.90 7.56 -16.54
N GLU A 591 9.26 6.82 -15.48
CA GLU A 591 8.61 5.55 -15.11
C GLU A 591 7.11 5.75 -14.86
N TRP A 592 6.74 6.81 -14.13
CA TRP A 592 5.35 7.19 -13.92
C TRP A 592 4.65 7.64 -15.21
N ARG A 593 5.30 8.44 -16.07
CA ARG A 593 4.74 8.84 -17.37
C ARG A 593 4.55 7.66 -18.30
N GLU A 594 5.44 6.68 -18.29
CA GLU A 594 5.29 5.46 -19.06
C GLU A 594 4.07 4.67 -18.60
N LEU A 595 3.90 4.50 -17.29
CA LEU A 595 2.72 3.86 -16.72
C LEU A 595 1.43 4.62 -17.09
N GLY A 596 1.43 5.95 -16.97
CA GLY A 596 0.33 6.82 -17.40
C GLY A 596 -0.04 6.67 -18.87
N ARG A 597 0.95 6.68 -19.77
CA ARG A 597 0.74 6.45 -21.22
C ARG A 597 0.21 5.04 -21.49
N ARG A 598 0.64 4.04 -20.73
CA ARG A 598 0.15 2.66 -20.86
C ARG A 598 -1.31 2.56 -20.42
N ALA A 599 -1.66 3.08 -19.24
CA ALA A 599 -3.02 3.15 -18.74
C ALA A 599 -3.95 3.89 -19.72
N GLU A 600 -3.52 5.01 -20.29
CA GLU A 600 -4.31 5.73 -21.29
C GLU A 600 -4.56 4.91 -22.55
N ARG A 601 -3.55 4.18 -23.07
CA ARG A 601 -3.73 3.29 -24.22
C ARG A 601 -4.73 2.17 -23.94
N ILE A 602 -4.69 1.59 -22.73
CA ILE A 602 -5.66 0.57 -22.30
C ILE A 602 -7.07 1.18 -22.26
N GLY A 603 -7.25 2.31 -21.56
CA GLY A 603 -8.54 2.98 -21.43
C GLY A 603 -9.20 3.31 -22.78
N ARG A 604 -8.42 3.72 -23.78
CA ARG A 604 -8.91 3.97 -25.15
C ARG A 604 -9.40 2.69 -25.86
N ARG A 605 -8.83 1.53 -25.56
CA ARG A 605 -9.19 0.23 -26.14
C ARG A 605 -10.34 -0.46 -25.41
N LEU A 606 -10.63 -0.07 -24.17
CA LEU A 606 -11.73 -0.63 -23.41
C LEU A 606 -13.10 -0.27 -24.02
N PRO A 607 -14.09 -1.18 -23.98
CA PRO A 607 -15.47 -0.90 -24.38
C PRO A 607 -16.04 0.31 -23.63
N ALA A 608 -16.82 1.15 -24.30
CA ALA A 608 -17.38 2.37 -23.70
C ALA A 608 -18.08 2.12 -22.36
N ARG A 609 -18.82 1.00 -22.24
CA ARG A 609 -19.57 0.66 -21.03
C ARG A 609 -18.71 0.49 -19.76
N VAL A 610 -17.43 0.12 -19.87
CA VAL A 610 -16.53 -0.09 -18.72
C VAL A 610 -15.58 1.08 -18.47
N ARG A 611 -15.69 2.18 -19.23
CA ARG A 611 -14.69 3.27 -19.17
C ARG A 611 -14.79 4.12 -17.92
N ASP A 612 -15.98 4.24 -17.33
CA ASP A 612 -16.18 4.93 -16.06
C ASP A 612 -15.51 4.11 -14.94
N ALA A 613 -15.89 2.84 -14.80
CA ALA A 613 -15.23 1.89 -13.90
C ALA A 613 -13.71 1.84 -14.07
N TRP A 614 -13.21 1.86 -15.32
CA TRP A 614 -11.78 1.93 -15.59
C TRP A 614 -11.14 3.20 -15.03
N PHE A 615 -11.79 4.34 -15.23
CA PHE A 615 -11.27 5.61 -14.75
C PHE A 615 -11.30 5.68 -13.22
N GLU A 616 -12.32 5.11 -12.58
CA GLU A 616 -12.45 5.06 -11.12
C GLU A 616 -11.40 4.15 -10.47
N LEU A 617 -11.26 2.92 -10.95
CA LEU A 617 -10.46 1.87 -10.31
C LEU A 617 -8.98 1.84 -10.72
N VAL A 618 -8.58 2.51 -11.80
CA VAL A 618 -7.20 2.45 -12.33
C VAL A 618 -6.78 3.77 -12.98
N GLY A 619 -7.62 4.31 -13.86
CA GLY A 619 -7.26 5.39 -14.77
C GLY A 619 -6.94 6.69 -14.04
N TYR A 620 -7.74 7.06 -13.05
CA TYR A 620 -7.57 8.30 -12.29
C TYR A 620 -6.28 8.26 -11.46
N GLU A 621 -6.11 7.27 -10.59
CA GLU A 621 -4.95 7.16 -9.70
C GLU A 621 -3.61 7.14 -10.46
N VAL A 622 -3.54 6.39 -11.57
CA VAL A 622 -2.33 6.28 -12.39
C VAL A 622 -2.06 7.60 -13.14
N GLN A 623 -3.08 8.21 -13.74
CA GLN A 623 -2.92 9.43 -14.52
C GLN A 623 -2.62 10.64 -13.63
N ALA A 624 -3.32 10.76 -12.49
CA ALA A 624 -3.15 11.86 -11.56
C ALA A 624 -1.80 11.79 -10.85
N THR A 625 -1.37 10.60 -10.38
CA THR A 625 -0.04 10.44 -9.79
C THR A 625 1.07 10.69 -10.82
N ALA A 626 0.92 10.21 -12.06
CA ALA A 626 1.88 10.51 -13.13
C ALA A 626 1.94 12.00 -13.48
N ASN A 627 0.80 12.70 -13.45
CA ASN A 627 0.73 14.15 -13.58
C ASN A 627 1.48 14.84 -12.44
N LEU A 628 1.26 14.44 -11.18
CA LEU A 628 1.93 15.01 -10.01
C LEU A 628 3.46 14.86 -10.08
N TYR A 629 3.97 13.69 -10.44
CA TYR A 629 5.42 13.53 -10.67
C TYR A 629 5.94 14.41 -11.82
N GLY A 630 5.14 14.63 -12.86
CA GLY A 630 5.45 15.56 -13.94
C GLY A 630 5.48 17.03 -13.50
N LEU A 631 4.51 17.43 -12.68
CA LEU A 631 4.39 18.73 -12.04
C LEU A 631 5.60 18.99 -11.13
N ARG A 632 5.91 18.07 -10.22
CA ARG A 632 7.06 18.21 -9.29
C ARG A 632 8.39 18.25 -10.03
N ALA A 633 8.55 17.46 -11.08
CA ALA A 633 9.75 17.54 -11.92
C ALA A 633 9.89 18.93 -12.56
N ALA A 634 8.81 19.51 -13.09
CA ALA A 634 8.84 20.86 -13.66
C ALA A 634 9.10 21.93 -12.57
N GLU A 635 8.43 21.83 -11.43
CA GLU A 635 8.53 22.75 -10.29
C GLU A 635 9.95 22.79 -9.72
N PHE A 636 10.52 21.65 -9.28
CA PHE A 636 11.85 21.66 -8.66
C PHE A 636 12.97 21.95 -9.67
N THR A 637 12.80 21.54 -10.93
CA THR A 637 13.73 21.95 -11.99
C THR A 637 13.64 23.45 -12.26
N ASN A 638 12.44 24.05 -12.22
CA ASN A 638 12.26 25.50 -12.35
C ASN A 638 13.04 26.25 -11.26
N LEU A 639 12.95 25.83 -10.00
CA LEU A 639 13.65 26.47 -8.89
C LEU A 639 15.17 26.42 -9.06
N LEU A 640 15.69 25.25 -9.43
CA LEU A 640 17.11 25.09 -9.75
C LEU A 640 17.53 26.00 -10.92
N TYR A 641 16.74 26.02 -11.99
CA TYR A 641 17.05 26.76 -13.21
C TYR A 641 16.98 28.28 -12.99
N ALA A 642 16.08 28.73 -12.11
CA ALA A 642 16.00 30.12 -11.67
C ALA A 642 17.29 30.55 -10.96
N ALA A 643 17.80 29.73 -10.03
CA ALA A 643 19.07 29.98 -9.34
C ALA A 643 20.26 30.01 -10.32
N GLN A 644 20.21 29.21 -11.39
CA GLN A 644 21.24 29.16 -12.43
C GLN A 644 21.11 30.26 -13.50
N GLY A 645 20.02 31.04 -13.49
CA GLY A 645 19.73 32.09 -14.46
C GLY A 645 19.39 31.57 -15.87
N ARG A 646 18.80 30.38 -16.00
CA ARG A 646 18.54 29.72 -17.29
C ARG A 646 17.35 30.33 -18.02
N ALA A 647 17.48 30.56 -19.33
CA ALA A 647 16.38 31.05 -20.16
C ALA A 647 15.17 30.09 -20.20
N ALA A 648 15.37 28.80 -19.91
CA ALA A 648 14.32 27.78 -19.85
C ALA A 648 13.45 27.85 -18.58
N THR A 649 13.83 28.64 -17.57
CA THR A 649 13.12 28.71 -16.28
C THR A 649 11.63 28.99 -16.44
N ASN A 650 11.28 29.98 -17.27
CA ASN A 650 9.89 30.41 -17.41
C ASN A 650 9.00 29.35 -18.08
N ASP A 651 9.55 28.50 -18.95
CA ASP A 651 8.80 27.40 -19.56
C ASP A 651 8.49 26.30 -18.54
N LEU A 652 9.40 26.06 -17.59
CA LEU A 652 9.18 25.09 -16.53
C LEU A 652 8.14 25.59 -15.51
N ALA A 653 8.09 26.90 -15.27
CA ALA A 653 7.00 27.49 -14.48
C ALA A 653 5.64 27.26 -15.17
N GLU A 654 5.55 27.51 -16.47
CA GLU A 654 4.33 27.24 -17.26
C GLU A 654 3.96 25.75 -17.26
N ALA A 655 4.95 24.85 -17.34
CA ALA A 655 4.73 23.41 -17.28
C ALA A 655 4.19 22.95 -15.92
N ALA A 656 4.73 23.47 -14.80
CA ALA A 656 4.23 23.16 -13.47
C ALA A 656 2.79 23.69 -13.26
N GLU A 657 2.51 24.92 -13.69
CA GLU A 657 1.15 25.50 -13.66
C GLU A 657 0.17 24.73 -14.55
N THR A 658 0.63 24.20 -15.69
CA THR A 658 -0.18 23.31 -16.54
C THR A 658 -0.43 21.96 -15.87
N GLY A 659 0.56 21.42 -15.16
CA GLY A 659 0.41 20.23 -14.33
C GLY A 659 -0.67 20.43 -13.26
N LEU A 660 -0.65 21.56 -12.55
CA LEU A 660 -1.68 21.88 -11.54
C LEU A 660 -3.08 22.01 -12.17
N LYS A 661 -3.20 22.66 -13.34
CA LYS A 661 -4.48 22.72 -14.07
C LYS A 661 -4.96 21.35 -14.52
N THR A 662 -4.04 20.47 -14.93
CA THR A 662 -4.36 19.10 -15.35
C THR A 662 -4.84 18.28 -14.16
N ASP A 663 -4.24 18.49 -12.99
CA ASP A 663 -4.66 17.86 -11.74
C ASP A 663 -6.13 18.17 -11.42
N PHE A 664 -6.48 19.47 -11.39
CA PHE A 664 -7.86 19.92 -11.20
C PHE A 664 -8.81 19.42 -12.29
N ALA A 665 -8.37 19.31 -13.54
CA ALA A 665 -9.20 18.77 -14.61
C ALA A 665 -9.48 17.26 -14.46
N LEU A 666 -8.52 16.49 -13.93
CA LEU A 666 -8.72 15.07 -13.63
C LEU A 666 -9.71 14.90 -12.48
N ALA A 667 -9.56 15.67 -11.40
CA ALA A 667 -10.51 15.70 -10.28
C ALA A 667 -11.91 16.14 -10.73
N ASP A 668 -12.01 17.21 -11.53
CA ASP A 668 -13.29 17.69 -12.06
C ASP A 668 -13.96 16.66 -12.97
N ARG A 669 -13.21 15.95 -13.82
CA ARG A 669 -13.76 14.85 -14.61
C ARG A 669 -14.37 13.76 -13.73
N PHE A 670 -13.65 13.36 -12.67
CA PHE A 670 -14.15 12.38 -11.71
C PHE A 670 -15.45 12.87 -11.06
N ASN A 671 -15.46 14.11 -10.62
CA ASN A 671 -16.59 14.72 -9.92
C ASN A 671 -17.82 14.93 -10.84
N SER A 672 -17.63 15.36 -12.07
CA SER A 672 -18.73 15.90 -12.89
C SER A 672 -19.18 15.00 -14.04
N ALA A 673 -18.31 14.11 -14.54
CA ALA A 673 -18.56 13.38 -15.79
C ALA A 673 -18.68 11.87 -15.60
N VAL A 674 -17.87 11.28 -14.72
CA VAL A 674 -17.87 9.83 -14.46
C VAL A 674 -19.25 9.39 -13.96
N ALA A 675 -19.77 8.29 -14.53
CA ALA A 675 -21.04 7.69 -14.16
C ALA A 675 -22.20 8.72 -14.15
N ASN A 676 -22.20 9.62 -15.14
CA ASN A 676 -23.16 10.71 -15.26
C ASN A 676 -23.17 11.68 -14.06
N GLY A 677 -22.01 11.92 -13.45
CA GLY A 677 -21.84 12.85 -12.34
C GLY A 677 -22.27 12.30 -10.99
N LYS A 678 -22.34 10.97 -10.86
CA LYS A 678 -22.65 10.29 -9.60
C LYS A 678 -21.70 10.69 -8.47
N TRP A 679 -20.42 10.91 -8.77
CA TRP A 679 -19.35 11.20 -7.80
C TRP A 679 -19.10 12.69 -7.57
N ARG A 680 -20.13 13.52 -7.73
CA ARG A 680 -20.04 14.96 -7.53
C ARG A 680 -19.43 15.30 -6.16
N GLY A 681 -18.36 16.09 -6.20
CA GLY A 681 -17.66 16.56 -5.00
C GLY A 681 -16.81 15.50 -4.28
N PHE A 682 -16.57 14.33 -4.87
CA PHE A 682 -15.82 13.25 -4.22
C PHE A 682 -14.30 13.52 -4.21
N GLN A 683 -13.69 13.77 -5.37
CA GLN A 683 -12.25 14.07 -5.50
C GLN A 683 -11.97 15.52 -5.10
N THR A 684 -11.93 15.78 -3.79
CA THR A 684 -11.72 17.11 -3.19
C THR A 684 -10.59 17.15 -2.16
N GLN A 685 -9.93 16.02 -1.90
CA GLN A 685 -8.79 15.93 -0.97
C GLN A 685 -7.58 16.73 -1.50
N PRO A 686 -7.09 17.75 -0.78
CA PRO A 686 -5.85 18.43 -1.13
C PRO A 686 -4.64 17.51 -0.93
N HIS A 687 -3.67 17.57 -1.85
CA HIS A 687 -2.56 16.62 -1.91
C HIS A 687 -1.24 17.21 -2.44
N ILE A 688 -1.16 18.52 -2.69
CA ILE A 688 0.00 19.19 -3.30
C ILE A 688 0.68 20.15 -2.30
N ASP A 689 0.02 21.15 -1.73
CA ASP A 689 0.71 22.23 -1.00
C ASP A 689 0.93 22.01 0.51
N TYR A 690 1.20 20.76 0.91
CA TYR A 690 1.65 20.44 2.27
C TYR A 690 2.93 21.20 2.63
N GLY A 691 3.05 21.63 3.89
CA GLY A 691 4.24 22.26 4.45
C GLY A 691 4.29 23.79 4.37
N ASP A 692 3.29 24.45 3.79
CA ASP A 692 3.18 25.92 3.77
C ASP A 692 2.73 26.46 5.14
N VAL A 693 3.68 26.52 6.09
CA VAL A 693 3.44 26.99 7.46
C VAL A 693 2.97 28.44 7.52
N GLU A 694 3.40 29.28 6.58
CA GLU A 694 2.96 30.68 6.50
C GLU A 694 1.46 30.76 6.19
N ARG A 695 0.97 29.88 5.31
CA ARG A 695 -0.42 29.85 4.89
C ARG A 695 -1.36 29.10 5.84
N TYR A 696 -0.92 27.94 6.35
CA TYR A 696 -1.78 26.99 7.08
C TYR A 696 -1.44 26.85 8.58
N GLY A 697 -0.36 27.50 9.04
CA GLY A 697 0.07 27.44 10.42
C GLY A 697 0.92 26.21 10.75
N PRO A 698 1.19 25.96 12.05
CA PRO A 698 2.23 25.02 12.49
C PRO A 698 1.95 23.55 12.14
N ASN A 699 0.70 23.19 11.84
CA ASN A 699 0.33 21.83 11.47
C ASN A 699 0.58 21.51 9.99
N ALA A 700 0.89 22.51 9.16
CA ALA A 700 1.04 22.36 7.70
C ALA A 700 2.00 21.22 7.29
N GLY A 701 2.99 20.91 8.12
CA GLY A 701 3.95 19.84 7.84
C GLY A 701 3.32 18.44 7.81
N TRP A 702 2.34 18.16 8.66
CA TRP A 702 1.75 16.81 8.76
C TRP A 702 0.29 16.77 8.30
N GLN A 703 -0.46 17.83 8.57
CA GLN A 703 -1.88 17.97 8.24
C GLN A 703 -2.08 18.43 6.80
N GLN A 704 -3.22 18.08 6.23
CA GLN A 704 -3.65 18.55 4.91
C GLN A 704 -3.73 20.08 4.82
N PRO A 705 -3.56 20.66 3.63
CA PRO A 705 -3.83 22.06 3.35
C PRO A 705 -5.24 22.50 3.80
N GLU A 706 -5.32 23.14 4.97
CA GLU A 706 -6.59 23.52 5.58
C GLU A 706 -6.48 24.77 6.44
N LYS A 707 -7.63 25.41 6.67
CA LYS A 707 -7.78 26.50 7.65
C LYS A 707 -9.08 26.31 8.41
N ASP A 708 -9.03 26.43 9.73
CA ASP A 708 -10.20 26.25 10.61
C ASP A 708 -10.92 24.90 10.36
N ASN A 709 -10.13 23.83 10.14
CA ASN A 709 -10.57 22.47 9.78
C ASN A 709 -11.34 22.35 8.44
N VAL A 710 -11.18 23.33 7.55
CA VAL A 710 -11.74 23.32 6.20
C VAL A 710 -10.61 23.16 5.19
N ALA A 711 -10.65 22.06 4.44
CA ALA A 711 -9.73 21.80 3.33
C ALA A 711 -9.77 22.93 2.30
N LEU A 712 -8.60 23.35 1.82
CA LEU A 712 -8.45 24.44 0.85
C LEU A 712 -7.91 23.91 -0.48
N PRO A 713 -8.25 24.54 -1.62
CA PRO A 713 -7.70 24.15 -2.92
C PRO A 713 -6.17 24.28 -2.95
N ASP A 714 -5.54 23.26 -3.55
CA ASP A 714 -4.09 23.18 -3.73
C ASP A 714 -3.51 24.38 -4.50
N VAL A 715 -2.26 24.72 -4.21
CA VAL A 715 -1.42 25.58 -5.06
C VAL A 715 -0.05 24.95 -5.28
N LEU A 716 0.83 25.59 -6.04
CA LEU A 716 2.24 25.17 -6.11
C LEU A 716 2.98 25.65 -4.86
N PHE A 717 3.47 24.69 -4.07
CA PHE A 717 4.35 24.95 -2.95
C PHE A 717 5.59 24.04 -3.01
N PRO A 718 6.80 24.63 -3.04
CA PRO A 718 7.09 26.07 -3.05
C PRO A 718 6.77 26.72 -4.42
N ALA A 719 6.35 27.99 -4.40
CA ALA A 719 5.95 28.68 -5.62
C ALA A 719 7.08 28.74 -6.67
N VAL A 720 6.74 28.40 -7.92
CA VAL A 720 7.65 28.51 -9.07
C VAL A 720 8.14 29.93 -9.28
N ARG A 721 9.33 30.06 -9.86
CA ARG A 721 9.99 31.33 -10.16
C ARG A 721 9.90 31.68 -11.63
N ARG A 722 9.69 32.97 -11.88
CA ARG A 722 9.91 33.58 -13.20
C ARG A 722 11.08 34.55 -13.12
N ILE A 723 11.94 34.54 -14.14
CA ILE A 723 13.09 35.44 -14.23
C ILE A 723 12.96 36.36 -15.43
N ALA A 724 13.49 37.58 -15.30
CA ALA A 724 13.71 38.45 -16.44
C ALA A 724 14.94 37.95 -17.20
N VAL A 725 14.74 37.45 -18.42
CA VAL A 725 15.83 36.95 -19.27
C VAL A 725 16.44 38.12 -20.07
N PRO A 726 17.73 38.47 -19.88
CA PRO A 726 18.42 39.50 -20.63
C PRO A 726 18.30 39.36 -22.15
N GLY A 727 18.40 40.48 -22.88
CA GLY A 727 18.39 40.46 -24.35
C GLY A 727 19.62 39.78 -24.95
N ALA A 728 20.81 40.15 -24.46
CA ALA A 728 22.09 39.63 -24.93
C ALA A 728 22.25 38.14 -24.61
N ALA A 729 22.91 37.39 -25.49
CA ALA A 729 23.26 35.98 -25.27
C ALA A 729 24.20 35.85 -24.06
N GLY A 730 24.06 34.76 -23.30
CA GLY A 730 24.97 34.45 -22.20
C GLY A 730 25.19 32.95 -22.09
N LEU A 731 26.43 32.51 -22.16
CA LEU A 731 26.79 31.11 -22.00
C LEU A 731 26.60 30.68 -20.54
N GLY A 732 25.94 29.54 -20.36
CA GLY A 732 25.97 28.76 -19.14
C GLY A 732 26.25 27.29 -19.44
N VAL A 733 26.95 26.62 -18.53
CA VAL A 733 27.24 25.18 -18.59
C VAL A 733 26.90 24.56 -17.25
N ALA A 734 26.07 23.52 -17.25
CA ALA A 734 25.84 22.66 -16.10
C ALA A 734 26.41 21.26 -16.39
N VAL A 735 26.86 20.56 -15.36
CA VAL A 735 27.46 19.22 -15.49
C VAL A 735 26.63 18.21 -14.71
N ASP A 736 26.52 16.99 -15.23
CA ASP A 736 25.82 15.92 -14.54
C ASP A 736 26.41 15.66 -13.14
N GLY A 737 25.53 15.49 -12.15
CA GLY A 737 25.89 15.31 -10.74
C GLY A 737 26.14 16.61 -9.95
N SER A 738 25.94 17.79 -10.56
CA SER A 738 26.07 19.08 -9.86
C SER A 738 24.85 19.97 -10.04
N GLU A 739 24.44 20.65 -8.96
CA GLU A 739 23.43 21.71 -9.01
C GLU A 739 24.04 23.09 -9.34
N ALA A 740 25.38 23.20 -9.33
CA ALA A 740 26.07 24.42 -9.73
C ALA A 740 26.07 24.59 -11.26
N ALA A 741 26.28 25.84 -11.72
CA ALA A 741 26.45 26.14 -13.13
C ALA A 741 27.53 27.20 -13.37
N TRP A 742 28.23 27.09 -14.50
CA TRP A 742 29.38 27.91 -14.84
C TRP A 742 29.12 28.80 -16.06
N PRO A 743 29.72 30.00 -16.14
CA PRO A 743 30.54 30.66 -15.09
C PRO A 743 29.67 31.06 -13.88
N GLY A 744 30.27 31.16 -12.69
CA GLY A 744 29.61 31.61 -11.45
C GLY A 744 29.40 30.55 -10.37
N GLY A 745 29.59 29.26 -10.70
CA GLY A 745 29.59 28.17 -9.71
C GLY A 745 30.83 28.18 -8.83
N THR A 746 30.72 27.63 -7.62
CA THR A 746 31.85 27.42 -6.72
C THR A 746 32.64 26.18 -7.15
N GLY A 747 33.96 26.30 -7.22
CA GLY A 747 34.85 25.19 -7.63
C GLY A 747 34.92 24.93 -9.13
N ALA A 748 35.69 23.90 -9.50
CA ALA A 748 35.88 23.49 -10.88
C ALA A 748 34.68 22.68 -11.39
N ALA A 749 34.30 22.88 -12.65
CA ALA A 749 33.31 22.03 -13.32
C ALA A 749 33.96 20.67 -13.61
N VAL A 750 33.46 19.60 -13.00
CA VAL A 750 34.02 18.25 -13.16
C VAL A 750 32.88 17.24 -13.30
N LEU A 751 32.96 16.38 -14.32
CA LEU A 751 32.07 15.23 -14.44
C LEU A 751 32.53 14.11 -13.52
N PRO A 752 31.60 13.34 -12.92
CA PRO A 752 32.00 12.23 -12.09
C PRO A 752 32.76 11.17 -12.91
N ALA A 753 33.75 10.51 -12.31
CA ALA A 753 34.74 9.69 -13.04
C ALA A 753 34.09 8.52 -13.80
N PHE A 754 34.40 8.37 -15.09
CA PHE A 754 33.91 7.33 -15.97
C PHE A 754 34.54 5.97 -15.64
N SER A 755 33.76 4.89 -15.72
CA SER A 755 34.23 3.50 -15.59
C SER A 755 33.57 2.59 -16.64
N PRO A 756 34.27 1.57 -17.19
CA PRO A 756 33.69 0.63 -18.14
C PRO A 756 32.64 -0.31 -17.49
N TYR A 757 32.51 -0.26 -16.17
CA TYR A 757 31.54 -1.04 -15.39
C TYR A 757 30.44 -0.19 -14.77
N GLN A 758 30.40 1.13 -15.02
CA GLN A 758 29.34 1.99 -14.48
C GLN A 758 27.98 1.62 -15.06
N THR A 759 26.95 1.63 -14.21
CA THR A 759 25.56 1.37 -14.60
C THR A 759 24.67 2.61 -14.52
N ARG A 760 25.21 3.71 -13.99
CA ARG A 760 24.52 5.00 -14.00
C ARG A 760 24.14 5.44 -15.42
N PRO A 761 23.10 6.29 -15.56
CA PRO A 761 22.74 6.86 -16.86
C PRO A 761 23.90 7.57 -17.56
N GLN A 762 23.79 7.72 -18.88
CA GLN A 762 24.78 8.43 -19.68
C GLN A 762 24.97 9.86 -19.15
N GLN A 763 26.22 10.20 -18.85
CA GLN A 763 26.61 11.52 -18.34
C GLN A 763 26.55 12.56 -19.45
N PHE A 764 26.33 13.80 -19.04
CA PHE A 764 26.11 14.91 -19.96
C PHE A 764 26.66 16.23 -19.42
N VAL A 765 26.84 17.17 -20.34
CA VAL A 765 26.91 18.61 -20.04
C VAL A 765 25.72 19.31 -20.69
N GLU A 766 25.12 20.25 -19.99
CA GLU A 766 24.06 21.11 -20.55
C GLU A 766 24.65 22.47 -20.88
N VAL A 767 24.65 22.80 -22.18
CA VAL A 767 24.97 24.13 -22.67
C VAL A 767 23.67 24.91 -22.74
N PHE A 768 23.55 25.97 -21.95
CA PHE A 768 22.32 26.75 -21.84
C PHE A 768 22.54 28.24 -22.03
N ASN A 769 21.46 28.92 -22.38
CA ASN A 769 21.44 30.35 -22.56
C ASN A 769 20.94 31.02 -21.27
N ARG A 770 21.64 32.07 -20.86
CA ARG A 770 21.21 33.02 -19.83
C ARG A 770 20.54 34.27 -20.43
N GLY A 771 20.44 34.33 -21.75
CA GLY A 771 19.85 35.42 -22.52
C GLY A 771 18.75 34.96 -23.47
N ARG A 772 18.18 35.91 -24.22
CA ARG A 772 17.16 35.66 -25.26
C ARG A 772 17.76 35.46 -26.65
N THR A 773 18.91 36.09 -26.92
CA THR A 773 19.58 35.92 -28.22
C THR A 773 20.25 34.55 -28.27
N ALA A 774 19.88 33.73 -29.25
CA ALA A 774 20.50 32.43 -29.48
C ALA A 774 21.95 32.58 -29.95
N PHE A 775 22.82 31.67 -29.53
CA PHE A 775 24.25 31.69 -29.88
C PHE A 775 24.74 30.33 -30.36
N ASP A 776 25.79 30.32 -31.18
CA ASP A 776 26.47 29.09 -31.58
C ASP A 776 27.46 28.65 -30.51
N TYR A 777 27.54 27.34 -30.27
CA TYR A 777 28.49 26.74 -29.35
C TYR A 777 29.41 25.75 -30.07
N ARG A 778 30.60 25.57 -29.50
CA ARG A 778 31.59 24.56 -29.88
C ARG A 778 32.14 23.89 -28.63
N ILE A 779 32.40 22.60 -28.71
CA ILE A 779 33.02 21.79 -27.66
C ILE A 779 34.26 21.15 -28.26
N ASP A 780 35.41 21.51 -27.70
CA ASP A 780 36.70 20.89 -28.01
C ASP A 780 37.09 19.94 -26.87
N VAL A 781 37.71 18.82 -27.19
CA VAL A 781 38.14 17.80 -26.21
C VAL A 781 39.66 17.69 -26.21
N SER A 782 40.27 17.55 -25.03
CA SER A 782 41.73 17.48 -24.90
C SER A 782 42.30 16.07 -25.08
N ALA A 783 41.45 15.04 -25.05
CA ALA A 783 41.87 13.65 -25.11
C ALA A 783 41.10 12.83 -26.17
N PRO A 784 41.77 11.93 -26.91
CA PRO A 784 41.16 11.18 -28.01
C PRO A 784 40.17 10.08 -27.55
N TRP A 785 40.18 9.76 -26.25
CA TRP A 785 39.23 8.84 -25.63
C TRP A 785 37.92 9.51 -25.22
N LEU A 786 37.89 10.85 -25.13
CA LEU A 786 36.71 11.61 -24.76
C LEU A 786 35.89 11.92 -26.01
N VAL A 787 34.62 11.51 -26.03
CA VAL A 787 33.74 11.64 -27.20
C VAL A 787 32.48 12.39 -26.80
N VAL A 788 32.09 13.39 -27.58
CA VAL A 788 30.83 14.12 -27.41
C VAL A 788 29.93 13.92 -28.62
N ASP A 789 28.63 13.72 -28.41
CA ASP A 789 27.69 13.42 -29.51
C ASP A 789 27.39 14.63 -30.40
N ARG A 790 27.37 15.83 -29.80
CA ARG A 790 27.03 17.12 -30.45
C ARG A 790 28.10 18.18 -30.15
N PRO A 791 29.30 18.10 -30.77
CA PRO A 791 30.41 19.02 -30.48
C PRO A 791 30.18 20.45 -30.96
N ARG A 792 29.15 20.72 -31.76
CA ARG A 792 28.80 22.06 -32.23
C ARG A 792 27.30 22.15 -32.47
N GLY A 793 26.76 23.35 -32.35
CA GLY A 793 25.35 23.60 -32.62
C GLY A 793 24.95 25.01 -32.24
N ARG A 794 23.65 25.27 -32.20
CA ARG A 794 23.08 26.55 -31.80
C ARG A 794 22.18 26.38 -30.58
N VAL A 795 22.41 27.18 -29.54
CA VAL A 795 21.62 27.17 -28.31
C VAL A 795 20.62 28.32 -28.33
N GLY A 796 19.33 27.97 -28.40
CA GLY A 796 18.23 28.91 -28.15
C GLY A 796 18.01 29.07 -26.65
N ARG A 797 17.51 28.01 -26.01
CA ARG A 797 17.31 27.91 -24.55
C ARG A 797 18.37 27.04 -23.89
N GLN A 798 18.46 25.77 -24.30
CA GLN A 798 19.42 24.81 -23.78
C GLN A 798 19.63 23.64 -24.75
N VAL A 799 20.79 23.01 -24.67
CA VAL A 799 21.17 21.80 -25.39
C VAL A 799 21.90 20.87 -24.42
N ARG A 800 21.43 19.63 -24.29
CA ARG A 800 22.14 18.56 -23.59
C ARG A 800 23.09 17.88 -24.56
N VAL A 801 24.36 17.76 -24.17
CA VAL A 801 25.42 17.06 -24.92
C VAL A 801 25.87 15.86 -24.10
N GLU A 802 25.74 14.67 -24.67
CA GLU A 802 26.18 13.43 -24.01
C GLU A 802 27.69 13.26 -24.14
N VAL A 803 28.33 12.87 -23.04
CA VAL A 803 29.78 12.67 -22.96
C VAL A 803 30.06 11.20 -22.76
N ARG A 804 30.77 10.59 -23.71
CA ARG A 804 31.09 9.16 -23.78
C ARG A 804 32.60 8.93 -23.75
N VAL A 805 32.97 7.70 -23.43
CA VAL A 805 34.37 7.25 -23.39
C VAL A 805 34.60 6.15 -24.42
N ASP A 806 35.59 6.33 -25.28
CA ASP A 806 36.15 5.28 -26.13
C ASP A 806 37.20 4.49 -25.33
N TRP A 807 36.75 3.43 -24.68
CA TRP A 807 37.58 2.60 -23.79
C TRP A 807 38.78 1.96 -24.49
N ALA A 808 38.79 1.83 -25.82
CA ALA A 808 39.95 1.32 -26.55
C ALA A 808 41.14 2.29 -26.49
N LYS A 809 40.88 3.59 -26.31
CA LYS A 809 41.87 4.67 -26.29
C LYS A 809 42.25 5.15 -24.88
N VAL A 810 41.56 4.68 -23.84
CA VAL A 810 41.89 5.02 -22.45
C VAL A 810 43.07 4.15 -21.99
N PRO A 811 44.18 4.72 -21.48
CA PRO A 811 45.26 3.94 -20.89
C PRO A 811 44.80 3.17 -19.65
N ALA A 812 45.52 2.13 -19.25
CA ALA A 812 45.21 1.45 -17.98
C ALA A 812 45.48 2.40 -16.80
N GLY A 813 44.64 2.29 -15.76
CA GLY A 813 44.64 3.17 -14.60
C GLY A 813 43.74 4.39 -14.78
N ARG A 814 44.17 5.52 -14.21
CA ARG A 814 43.46 6.80 -14.25
C ARG A 814 43.95 7.62 -15.44
N ALA A 815 43.01 8.13 -16.23
CA ALA A 815 43.26 9.06 -17.33
C ALA A 815 42.47 10.35 -17.10
N GLU A 816 43.13 11.50 -17.29
CA GLU A 816 42.51 12.81 -17.16
C GLU A 816 42.38 13.46 -18.54
N GLY A 817 41.29 14.20 -18.72
CA GLY A 817 40.95 14.90 -19.94
C GLY A 817 40.01 16.05 -19.62
N GLU A 818 39.77 16.90 -20.60
CA GLU A 818 38.95 18.09 -20.46
C GLU A 818 38.08 18.24 -21.71
N LEU A 819 36.87 18.76 -21.52
CA LEU A 819 36.09 19.35 -22.61
C LEU A 819 35.92 20.84 -22.36
N THR A 820 36.11 21.66 -23.39
CA THR A 820 35.96 23.11 -23.31
C THR A 820 34.78 23.54 -24.17
N VAL A 821 33.74 24.05 -23.51
CA VAL A 821 32.55 24.60 -24.16
C VAL A 821 32.79 26.09 -24.42
N THR A 822 32.74 26.52 -25.67
CA THR A 822 32.89 27.93 -26.08
C THR A 822 31.60 28.41 -26.76
N GLY A 823 31.14 29.60 -26.39
CA GLY A 823 29.92 30.22 -26.95
C GLY A 823 29.62 31.58 -26.31
N ALA A 824 28.85 32.42 -26.99
CA ALA A 824 28.45 33.76 -26.51
C ALA A 824 29.61 34.63 -25.96
N GLY A 825 30.81 34.53 -26.57
CA GLY A 825 31.99 35.29 -26.16
C GLY A 825 32.73 34.79 -24.91
N GLY A 826 32.34 33.64 -24.35
CA GLY A 826 33.00 33.01 -23.19
C GLY A 826 33.29 31.53 -23.40
N SER A 827 33.98 30.93 -22.42
CA SER A 827 34.30 29.51 -22.40
C SER A 827 34.24 28.93 -20.99
N VAL A 828 33.86 27.65 -20.88
CA VAL A 828 33.89 26.87 -19.65
C VAL A 828 34.62 25.55 -19.92
N THR A 829 35.62 25.25 -19.11
CA THR A 829 36.33 23.96 -19.14
C THR A 829 35.74 23.02 -18.10
N VAL A 830 35.45 21.79 -18.51
CA VAL A 830 34.90 20.72 -17.67
C VAL A 830 35.92 19.57 -17.60
N GLY A 831 36.38 19.26 -16.39
CA GLY A 831 37.27 18.14 -16.12
C GLY A 831 36.56 16.80 -16.29
N CYS A 832 37.24 15.85 -16.92
CA CYS A 832 36.76 14.49 -17.19
C CYS A 832 37.83 13.49 -16.74
N VAL A 833 37.43 12.48 -15.99
CA VAL A 833 38.32 11.42 -15.51
C VAL A 833 37.79 10.09 -16.00
N ALA A 834 38.64 9.24 -16.59
CA ALA A 834 38.31 7.85 -16.92
C ALA A 834 39.19 6.89 -16.11
N GLU A 835 38.57 5.90 -15.48
CA GLU A 835 39.23 4.89 -14.66
C GLU A 835 39.02 3.52 -15.31
N ARG A 836 40.10 2.94 -15.83
CA ARG A 836 40.08 1.66 -16.54
C ARG A 836 41.03 0.68 -15.86
N PRO A 837 40.56 -0.43 -15.27
CA PRO A 837 41.47 -1.42 -14.70
C PRO A 837 42.37 -2.02 -15.77
N SER A 838 43.57 -2.44 -15.37
CA SER A 838 44.52 -3.13 -16.23
C SER A 838 43.91 -4.42 -16.79
N GLY A 839 44.43 -4.90 -17.93
CA GLY A 839 43.95 -6.16 -18.54
C GLY A 839 44.13 -7.39 -17.64
N ARG A 840 45.03 -7.32 -16.64
CA ARG A 840 45.17 -8.38 -15.62
C ARG A 840 44.04 -8.31 -14.60
N GLU A 841 43.76 -7.12 -14.06
CA GLU A 841 42.67 -6.90 -13.10
C GLU A 841 41.32 -7.24 -13.73
N ALA A 842 41.05 -6.76 -14.95
CA ALA A 842 39.80 -7.02 -15.67
C ALA A 842 39.51 -8.52 -15.85
N ARG A 843 40.53 -9.36 -16.05
CA ARG A 843 40.36 -10.84 -16.17
C ARG A 843 40.08 -11.53 -14.84
N GLY A 844 40.43 -10.89 -13.73
CA GLY A 844 40.23 -11.39 -12.37
C GLY A 844 38.89 -11.02 -11.75
N LEU A 845 38.11 -10.14 -12.40
CA LEU A 845 36.81 -9.71 -11.88
C LEU A 845 35.79 -10.85 -11.90
N ARG A 846 34.94 -10.85 -10.89
CA ARG A 846 33.79 -11.73 -10.71
C ARG A 846 32.66 -11.01 -9.97
N GLY A 847 31.42 -11.42 -10.24
CA GLY A 847 30.27 -10.90 -9.52
C GLY A 847 30.06 -9.41 -9.78
N PHE A 848 29.59 -8.66 -8.78
CA PHE A 848 29.29 -7.24 -8.93
C PHE A 848 30.55 -6.37 -8.85
N VAL A 849 30.79 -5.52 -9.85
CA VAL A 849 32.04 -4.76 -9.99
C VAL A 849 31.90 -3.32 -9.49
N GLU A 850 32.90 -2.85 -8.74
CA GLU A 850 33.02 -1.46 -8.30
C GLU A 850 33.11 -0.48 -9.49
N ALA A 851 32.28 0.56 -9.44
CA ALA A 851 32.35 1.67 -10.38
C ALA A 851 31.84 2.96 -9.73
N GLY A 852 32.61 4.05 -9.87
CA GLY A 852 32.24 5.35 -9.28
C GLY A 852 32.32 5.37 -7.75
N GLY A 853 33.15 4.51 -7.15
CA GLY A 853 33.35 4.46 -5.70
C GLY A 853 32.25 3.73 -4.92
N TYR A 854 31.51 2.82 -5.56
CA TYR A 854 30.55 1.94 -4.89
C TYR A 854 30.29 0.64 -5.65
N VAL A 855 29.67 -0.33 -4.95
CA VAL A 855 29.00 -1.52 -5.51
C VAL A 855 27.56 -1.55 -4.98
N ALA A 856 26.54 -1.55 -5.83
CA ALA A 856 25.13 -1.67 -5.43
C ALA A 856 24.54 -3.00 -5.91
N ILE A 857 23.80 -3.69 -5.04
CA ILE A 857 23.33 -5.06 -5.25
C ILE A 857 21.89 -5.18 -4.73
N ASP A 858 20.97 -5.62 -5.57
CA ASP A 858 19.61 -5.96 -5.14
C ASP A 858 19.60 -7.28 -4.36
N GLY A 859 18.84 -7.35 -3.27
CA GLY A 859 18.94 -8.43 -2.28
C GLY A 859 18.64 -9.82 -2.85
N GLU A 860 17.81 -9.90 -3.88
CA GLU A 860 17.46 -11.14 -4.59
C GLU A 860 18.57 -11.66 -5.50
N HIS A 861 19.56 -10.85 -5.86
CA HIS A 861 20.62 -11.22 -6.80
C HIS A 861 21.84 -11.86 -6.13
N TYR A 862 21.61 -12.63 -5.07
CA TYR A 862 22.64 -13.41 -4.38
C TYR A 862 23.30 -14.47 -5.31
N ASP A 863 24.53 -14.85 -4.99
CA ASP A 863 25.22 -16.00 -5.60
C ASP A 863 24.86 -17.31 -4.92
N ARG A 864 24.61 -17.25 -3.60
CA ARG A 864 24.18 -18.40 -2.81
C ARG A 864 23.27 -18.00 -1.66
N ALA A 865 22.16 -18.72 -1.50
CA ALA A 865 21.34 -18.69 -0.29
C ALA A 865 21.58 -19.97 0.53
N VAL A 866 21.82 -19.81 1.82
CA VAL A 866 21.91 -20.91 2.79
C VAL A 866 20.77 -20.76 3.79
N GLY A 867 20.12 -21.86 4.16
CA GLY A 867 18.94 -21.86 5.02
C GLY A 867 17.67 -21.38 4.29
N GLY A 868 16.61 -21.11 5.05
CA GLY A 868 15.32 -20.70 4.51
C GLY A 868 15.24 -19.21 4.22
N TRP A 869 15.15 -18.85 2.93
CA TRP A 869 14.91 -17.50 2.44
C TRP A 869 13.80 -17.53 1.40
N ARG A 870 12.95 -16.51 1.38
CA ARG A 870 11.88 -16.31 0.41
C ARG A 870 12.12 -14.99 -0.31
N ARG A 871 12.06 -15.02 -1.65
CA ARG A 871 11.95 -13.83 -2.49
C ARG A 871 10.50 -13.39 -2.51
N VAL A 872 10.24 -12.11 -2.31
CA VAL A 872 8.93 -11.48 -2.49
C VAL A 872 9.08 -10.44 -3.59
N GLU A 873 8.53 -10.74 -4.76
CA GLU A 873 8.66 -9.88 -5.94
C GLU A 873 7.93 -8.55 -5.74
N GLY A 874 8.58 -7.42 -6.07
CA GLY A 874 7.95 -6.09 -6.06
C GLY A 874 7.71 -5.50 -4.67
N ILE A 875 8.20 -6.13 -3.60
CA ILE A 875 8.16 -5.53 -2.25
C ILE A 875 9.23 -4.45 -2.11
N GLY A 876 8.93 -3.40 -1.34
CA GLY A 876 9.86 -2.29 -1.13
C GLY A 876 9.91 -1.32 -2.31
N ARG A 877 11.06 -0.66 -2.50
CA ARG A 877 11.17 0.52 -3.38
C ARG A 877 11.74 0.26 -4.78
N THR A 878 12.31 -0.93 -4.97
CA THR A 878 13.04 -1.31 -6.19
C THR A 878 12.59 -2.69 -6.67
N GLY A 879 13.48 -3.66 -6.88
CA GLY A 879 13.17 -4.98 -7.43
C GLY A 879 12.35 -5.85 -6.49
N ALA A 880 13.03 -6.77 -5.80
CA ALA A 880 12.40 -7.67 -4.83
C ALA A 880 12.98 -7.50 -3.43
N GLY A 881 12.40 -8.22 -2.47
CA GLY A 881 12.90 -8.32 -1.11
C GLY A 881 13.16 -9.76 -0.72
N MET A 882 14.17 -9.98 0.11
CA MET A 882 14.50 -11.28 0.67
C MET A 882 14.15 -11.32 2.16
N THR A 883 13.34 -12.28 2.57
CA THR A 883 12.94 -12.47 3.98
C THR A 883 13.23 -13.89 4.46
N PRO A 884 13.62 -14.10 5.74
CA PRO A 884 13.71 -15.44 6.33
C PRO A 884 12.40 -16.21 6.22
N TRP A 885 12.47 -17.54 5.99
CA TRP A 885 11.28 -18.36 5.82
C TRP A 885 11.36 -19.74 6.49
N PRO A 886 10.29 -20.23 7.16
CA PRO A 886 9.00 -19.56 7.42
C PRO A 886 9.11 -18.31 8.29
N VAL A 887 8.12 -17.41 8.24
CA VAL A 887 8.11 -16.17 9.03
C VAL A 887 8.18 -16.41 10.54
N THR A 888 7.79 -17.60 11.00
CA THR A 888 7.83 -18.06 12.40
C THR A 888 9.16 -18.68 12.83
N LEU A 889 10.22 -18.58 12.00
CA LEU A 889 11.54 -19.07 12.39
C LEU A 889 12.01 -18.44 13.71
N PRO A 890 12.61 -19.22 14.63
CA PRO A 890 13.19 -18.65 15.83
C PRO A 890 14.45 -17.85 15.47
N ARG A 891 14.78 -16.89 16.34
CA ARG A 891 16.05 -16.16 16.29
C ARG A 891 17.24 -17.10 16.12
N GLN A 892 18.18 -16.72 15.26
CA GLN A 892 19.39 -17.49 14.97
C GLN A 892 20.66 -16.77 15.45
N THR A 893 21.69 -17.54 15.77
CA THR A 893 23.05 -17.02 15.97
C THR A 893 23.82 -17.11 14.65
N PRO A 894 24.33 -15.99 14.10
CA PRO A 894 25.04 -16.00 12.83
C PRO A 894 26.44 -16.63 12.96
N GLY A 895 27.00 -17.09 11.83
CA GLY A 895 28.37 -17.63 11.75
C GLY A 895 28.51 -19.15 11.73
N GLY A 896 27.46 -19.91 12.07
CA GLY A 896 27.45 -21.37 11.90
C GLY A 896 27.46 -21.80 10.42
N VAL A 897 28.02 -22.98 10.10
CA VAL A 897 28.13 -23.50 8.71
C VAL A 897 26.76 -23.53 8.00
N GLY A 898 25.70 -23.93 8.72
CA GLY A 898 24.31 -23.95 8.24
C GLY A 898 23.46 -22.74 8.63
N ALA A 899 24.03 -21.72 9.29
CA ALA A 899 23.26 -20.55 9.70
C ALA A 899 22.74 -19.80 8.46
N PRO A 900 21.44 -19.42 8.42
CA PRO A 900 20.85 -18.85 7.23
C PRO A 900 21.50 -17.54 6.81
N ARG A 901 21.88 -17.43 5.54
CA ARG A 901 22.53 -16.24 4.97
C ARG A 901 22.41 -16.17 3.46
N LEU A 902 22.56 -14.97 2.93
CA LEU A 902 22.73 -14.68 1.51
C LEU A 902 24.20 -14.30 1.28
N GLU A 903 24.83 -14.89 0.27
CA GLU A 903 26.22 -14.62 -0.14
C GLU A 903 26.25 -13.94 -1.50
N TYR A 904 27.06 -12.89 -1.63
CA TYR A 904 27.24 -12.10 -2.84
C TYR A 904 28.73 -11.96 -3.15
N GLU A 905 29.11 -12.22 -4.39
CA GLU A 905 30.45 -12.06 -4.92
C GLU A 905 30.60 -10.65 -5.50
N VAL A 906 31.62 -9.93 -5.04
CA VAL A 906 31.89 -8.54 -5.44
C VAL A 906 33.35 -8.37 -5.81
N SER A 907 33.63 -7.55 -6.82
CA SER A 907 35.00 -7.15 -7.18
C SER A 907 35.25 -5.69 -6.81
N LEU A 908 36.09 -5.48 -5.81
CA LEU A 908 36.55 -4.16 -5.39
C LEU A 908 37.86 -3.82 -6.11
N LEU A 909 37.87 -2.69 -6.82
CA LEU A 909 39.03 -2.14 -7.53
C LEU A 909 39.88 -1.24 -6.62
N THR A 910 39.28 -0.66 -5.58
CA THR A 910 39.94 0.19 -4.60
C THR A 910 40.26 -0.63 -3.34
N ALA A 911 41.54 -0.70 -2.94
CA ALA A 911 41.88 -1.05 -1.56
C ALA A 911 41.53 0.19 -0.72
N GLY A 912 40.45 0.13 0.07
CA GLY A 912 39.66 1.31 0.50
C GLY A 912 40.44 2.58 0.87
N ALA A 913 39.91 3.74 0.48
CA ALA A 913 40.39 5.02 0.99
C ALA A 913 39.75 5.27 2.36
N GLY A 914 40.56 5.55 3.39
CA GLY A 914 40.07 5.78 4.74
C GLY A 914 38.98 6.86 4.80
N ALA A 915 37.79 6.49 5.25
CA ALA A 915 36.78 7.44 5.65
C ALA A 915 37.25 8.13 6.94
N ALA A 916 37.48 9.44 6.88
CA ALA A 916 37.87 10.23 8.05
C ALA A 916 36.79 10.13 9.15
N GLY A 917 37.21 9.63 10.31
CA GLY A 917 36.72 9.88 11.67
C GLY A 917 35.22 9.99 11.92
N GLU A 918 34.64 8.94 12.53
CA GLU A 918 34.07 9.00 13.88
C GLU A 918 33.71 7.57 14.33
N ALA A 919 34.16 7.21 15.53
CA ALA A 919 33.85 5.94 16.18
C ALA A 919 32.59 6.12 17.01
N GLY A 920 31.50 5.48 16.61
CA GLY A 920 30.26 5.43 17.37
C GLY A 920 29.18 4.72 16.57
N VAL A 921 28.54 3.74 17.18
CA VAL A 921 27.29 3.17 16.67
C VAL A 921 26.24 4.30 16.70
N SER A 922 26.03 4.98 15.59
CA SER A 922 24.93 5.93 15.41
C SER A 922 24.48 5.93 13.94
N GLY A 923 23.17 6.02 13.74
CA GLY A 923 22.50 5.89 12.45
C GLY A 923 22.82 7.02 11.47
N ALA A 924 24.01 6.99 10.89
CA ALA A 924 24.35 7.82 9.73
C ALA A 924 23.52 7.37 8.53
N SER A 925 23.06 8.32 7.71
CA SER A 925 22.37 8.07 6.44
C SER A 925 23.00 8.90 5.32
N LEU A 926 22.79 8.51 4.07
CA LEU A 926 23.31 9.19 2.88
C LEU A 926 22.98 10.69 2.77
N ALA A 927 21.93 11.16 3.46
CA ALA A 927 21.51 12.55 3.43
C ALA A 927 22.42 13.51 4.23
N SER A 928 23.32 13.01 5.10
CA SER A 928 24.14 13.86 5.99
C SER A 928 25.37 14.50 5.33
N ARG A 929 25.64 14.25 4.04
CA ARG A 929 26.81 14.78 3.33
C ARG A 929 26.56 16.06 2.52
N ALA A 930 25.38 16.70 2.65
CA ALA A 930 25.07 17.94 1.92
C ALA A 930 25.92 19.16 2.34
N SER A 931 26.74 19.05 3.39
CA SER A 931 27.73 20.07 3.77
C SER A 931 29.09 19.41 3.87
N LEU A 932 30.00 19.74 2.93
CA LEU A 932 31.47 19.65 2.95
C LEU A 932 32.00 19.21 1.58
N THR A 933 32.11 20.18 0.67
CA THR A 933 33.02 20.10 -0.48
C THR A 933 34.13 21.13 -0.33
N SER A 934 35.29 20.70 0.18
CA SER A 934 36.57 21.34 -0.14
C SER A 934 37.75 20.42 0.10
N GLY A 935 38.45 20.09 -1.00
CA GLY A 935 39.88 19.82 -1.13
C GLY A 935 40.58 18.84 -0.18
N ALA A 936 41.11 17.74 -0.74
CA ALA A 936 42.52 17.39 -0.55
C ALA A 936 42.98 16.36 -1.60
N SER A 937 44.09 16.71 -2.26
CA SER A 937 44.88 15.88 -3.17
C SER A 937 45.94 15.07 -2.41
N GLY A 938 46.13 13.82 -2.83
CA GLY A 938 47.44 13.13 -2.86
C GLY A 938 48.07 12.67 -1.54
N ALA A 939 48.11 11.34 -1.33
CA ALA A 939 49.29 10.65 -0.80
C ALA A 939 49.18 9.13 -1.05
N SER A 940 50.15 8.58 -1.76
CA SER A 940 50.36 7.14 -1.94
C SER A 940 51.07 6.55 -0.72
N GLY A 941 50.40 5.65 -0.01
CA GLY A 941 50.98 4.83 1.05
C GLY A 941 50.08 3.63 1.32
N ALA A 942 50.64 2.41 1.30
CA ALA A 942 49.91 1.18 1.52
C ALA A 942 49.47 1.06 2.99
N SER A 943 48.26 1.52 3.30
CA SER A 943 47.50 1.20 4.50
C SER A 943 46.17 0.57 4.07
N GLY A 944 45.77 -0.55 4.69
CA GLY A 944 44.48 -1.19 4.40
C GLY A 944 43.31 -0.21 4.54
N GLY A 945 42.31 -0.37 3.68
CA GLY A 945 41.18 0.54 3.58
C GLY A 945 39.96 0.11 4.34
N GLU A 946 39.15 1.08 4.76
CA GLU A 946 37.81 0.83 5.32
C GLU A 946 36.76 1.10 4.24
N VAL A 947 35.78 0.21 4.11
CA VAL A 947 34.59 0.40 3.27
C VAL A 947 33.35 0.42 4.15
N THR A 948 32.31 1.14 3.72
CA THR A 948 31.01 1.15 4.43
C THR A 948 30.02 0.27 3.68
N VAL A 949 29.43 -0.72 4.34
CA VAL A 949 28.35 -1.54 3.80
C VAL A 949 27.03 -1.02 4.34
N TRP A 950 26.19 -0.53 3.44
CA TRP A 950 24.82 -0.12 3.67
C TRP A 950 23.85 -1.27 3.40
N ALA A 951 22.95 -1.54 4.33
CA ALA A 951 21.81 -2.43 4.14
C ALA A 951 20.52 -1.60 4.13
N TYR A 952 19.73 -1.77 3.07
CA TYR A 952 18.41 -1.16 2.89
C TYR A 952 17.36 -2.23 3.12
N LEU A 953 16.56 -2.03 4.16
CA LEU A 953 15.59 -3.00 4.65
C LEU A 953 14.20 -2.38 4.66
N SER A 954 13.15 -3.18 4.54
CA SER A 954 11.79 -2.64 4.76
C SER A 954 11.66 -2.11 6.19
N PRO A 955 10.87 -1.04 6.42
CA PRO A 955 10.79 -0.34 7.72
C PRO A 955 9.91 -1.13 8.71
N ARG A 956 10.33 -2.34 9.04
CA ARG A 956 9.61 -3.24 9.95
C ARG A 956 9.80 -2.84 11.41
N ASN A 957 8.79 -3.09 12.22
CA ASN A 957 8.85 -2.94 13.66
C ASN A 957 9.35 -4.26 14.30
N PRO A 958 9.94 -4.22 15.51
CA PRO A 958 10.23 -5.39 16.32
C PRO A 958 8.95 -6.06 16.83
N ALA A 959 8.23 -6.71 15.93
CA ALA A 959 6.90 -7.27 16.20
C ALA A 959 6.89 -8.46 17.17
N LEU A 960 8.07 -9.00 17.49
CA LEU A 960 8.25 -10.11 18.42
C LEU A 960 8.92 -9.63 19.71
N PRO A 961 8.60 -10.24 20.86
CA PRO A 961 9.14 -9.86 22.18
C PRO A 961 10.57 -10.39 22.39
N THR A 962 11.45 -10.09 21.44
CA THR A 962 12.82 -10.61 21.39
C THR A 962 13.87 -9.52 21.64
N GLY A 963 13.46 -8.25 21.80
CA GLY A 963 14.35 -7.13 22.14
C GLY A 963 15.10 -6.54 20.95
N GLY A 964 14.39 -6.26 19.85
CA GLY A 964 14.91 -5.65 18.63
C GLY A 964 14.60 -6.46 17.37
N LEU A 965 15.01 -5.95 16.21
CA LEU A 965 14.90 -6.63 14.92
C LEU A 965 16.24 -6.53 14.19
N ARG A 966 17.03 -7.61 14.27
CA ARG A 966 18.45 -7.59 13.89
C ARG A 966 18.76 -8.44 12.66
N TYR A 967 19.84 -8.07 12.00
CA TYR A 967 20.54 -8.86 11.00
C TYR A 967 22.04 -8.90 11.31
N GLY A 968 22.77 -9.80 10.66
CA GLY A 968 24.23 -9.81 10.69
C GLY A 968 24.81 -9.50 9.31
N VAL A 969 25.97 -8.87 9.24
CA VAL A 969 26.70 -8.64 7.98
C VAL A 969 28.19 -8.84 8.17
N SER A 970 28.84 -9.47 7.19
CA SER A 970 30.29 -9.69 7.19
C SER A 970 30.84 -9.65 5.77
N LEU A 971 32.08 -9.22 5.61
CA LEU A 971 32.84 -9.33 4.38
C LEU A 971 33.93 -10.39 4.52
N ASP A 972 34.01 -11.30 3.55
CA ASP A 972 34.91 -12.47 3.54
C ASP A 972 34.76 -13.29 4.83
N ASP A 973 35.89 -13.58 5.49
CA ASP A 973 35.97 -14.25 6.80
C ASP A 973 36.19 -13.24 7.94
N GLY A 974 35.90 -11.96 7.69
CA GLY A 974 35.91 -10.91 8.70
C GLY A 974 34.81 -11.09 9.76
N PRO A 975 34.84 -10.27 10.84
CA PRO A 975 33.88 -10.38 11.92
C PRO A 975 32.45 -10.10 11.43
N ILE A 976 31.49 -10.85 11.96
CA ILE A 976 30.06 -10.60 11.75
C ILE A 976 29.64 -9.44 12.65
N GLN A 977 29.14 -8.38 12.04
CA GLN A 977 28.56 -7.23 12.73
C GLN A 977 27.05 -7.40 12.77
N THR A 978 26.48 -7.49 13.98
CA THR A 978 25.04 -7.54 14.18
C THR A 978 24.50 -6.14 14.35
N VAL A 979 23.45 -5.81 13.59
CA VAL A 979 22.82 -4.49 13.58
C VAL A 979 21.34 -4.65 13.89
N ASP A 980 20.84 -3.83 14.82
CA ASP A 980 19.40 -3.67 15.04
C ASP A 980 18.88 -2.57 14.10
N ILE A 981 17.86 -2.87 13.32
CA ILE A 981 17.33 -1.91 12.35
C ILE A 981 16.56 -0.80 13.08
N ASN A 982 15.99 -1.06 14.26
CA ASN A 982 15.12 -0.10 14.95
C ASN A 982 15.88 0.84 15.92
N ILE A 983 17.22 0.98 15.80
CA ILE A 983 17.99 1.88 16.66
C ILE A 983 17.46 3.31 16.54
N GLY A 984 17.04 3.87 17.68
CA GLY A 984 16.52 5.24 17.78
C GLY A 984 15.08 5.39 17.29
N ALA A 985 14.44 4.35 16.75
CA ALA A 985 13.01 4.34 16.45
C ALA A 985 12.21 3.91 17.69
N ASP A 986 11.12 4.61 17.99
CA ASP A 986 10.19 4.25 19.07
C ASP A 986 8.77 4.08 18.50
N ASP A 987 8.30 2.84 18.49
CA ASP A 987 6.98 2.48 17.99
C ASP A 987 5.86 3.03 18.87
N GLY A 988 6.07 3.09 20.19
CA GLY A 988 5.10 3.61 21.16
C GLY A 988 4.81 5.09 20.98
N LEU A 989 5.84 5.86 20.58
CA LEU A 989 5.78 7.33 20.49
C LEU A 989 5.70 7.88 19.07
N LEU A 990 5.85 7.05 18.03
CA LEU A 990 5.90 7.51 16.63
C LEU A 990 6.99 8.58 16.41
N ASN A 991 8.17 8.38 16.99
CA ASN A 991 9.20 9.42 16.97
C ASN A 991 9.72 9.72 15.55
N ASP A 992 10.48 10.82 15.40
CA ASP A 992 10.91 11.30 14.09
C ASP A 992 11.74 10.29 13.28
N VAL A 993 12.55 9.45 13.93
CA VAL A 993 13.34 8.41 13.26
C VAL A 993 12.41 7.38 12.60
N ARG A 994 11.37 6.95 13.32
CA ARG A 994 10.37 6.04 12.77
C ARG A 994 9.57 6.72 11.66
N ALA A 995 9.07 7.93 11.90
CA ALA A 995 8.30 8.69 10.91
C ALA A 995 9.08 8.89 9.60
N ARG A 996 10.38 9.11 9.69
CA ARG A 996 11.29 9.10 8.55
C ARG A 996 11.33 7.74 7.85
N ASN A 997 11.60 6.67 8.57
CA ASN A 997 11.75 5.33 7.98
C ASN A 997 10.49 4.88 7.24
N THR A 998 9.31 5.16 7.79
CA THR A 998 8.02 4.86 7.14
C THR A 998 7.75 5.78 5.94
N SER A 999 8.05 7.09 6.06
CA SER A 999 7.93 8.04 4.95
C SER A 999 8.85 7.68 3.77
N ASP A 1000 10.08 7.27 4.07
CA ASP A 1000 11.09 6.88 3.07
C ASP A 1000 10.88 5.43 2.57
N ASN A 1001 9.95 4.69 3.18
CA ASN A 1001 9.68 3.26 3.05
C ASN A 1001 10.94 2.37 3.08
N VAL A 1002 11.89 2.73 3.95
CA VAL A 1002 13.15 2.01 4.09
C VAL A 1002 13.79 2.29 5.44
N ASN A 1003 14.49 1.29 5.95
CA ASN A 1003 15.45 1.41 7.01
C ASN A 1003 16.86 1.19 6.44
N ALA A 1004 17.67 2.26 6.42
CA ALA A 1004 19.03 2.21 5.90
C ALA A 1004 20.02 2.21 7.07
N THR A 1005 20.80 1.14 7.21
CA THR A 1005 21.81 0.99 8.26
C THR A 1005 23.20 0.75 7.66
N ALA A 1006 24.25 1.15 8.36
CA ALA A 1006 25.63 1.09 7.87
C ALA A 1006 26.55 0.31 8.81
N THR A 1007 27.51 -0.41 8.24
CA THR A 1007 28.59 -1.11 8.95
C THR A 1007 29.93 -0.87 8.27
N LYS A 1008 31.04 -0.87 9.02
CA LYS A 1008 32.38 -0.58 8.51
C LYS A 1008 33.22 -1.84 8.43
N HIS A 1009 33.83 -2.12 7.29
CA HIS A 1009 34.58 -3.36 7.05
C HIS A 1009 35.98 -3.06 6.50
N SER A 1010 36.97 -3.82 6.94
CA SER A 1010 38.36 -3.66 6.46
C SER A 1010 38.60 -4.44 5.16
N VAL A 1011 39.08 -3.75 4.13
CA VAL A 1011 39.48 -4.32 2.84
C VAL A 1011 40.96 -4.00 2.63
N THR A 1012 41.80 -5.03 2.79
CA THR A 1012 43.26 -4.86 2.75
C THR A 1012 43.86 -4.96 1.35
N LYS A 1013 43.09 -5.47 0.37
CA LYS A 1013 43.52 -5.67 -1.02
C LYS A 1013 42.33 -5.53 -1.95
N ALA A 1014 42.54 -4.93 -3.12
CA ALA A 1014 41.60 -5.02 -4.24
C ALA A 1014 41.49 -6.48 -4.73
N GLY A 1015 40.32 -6.87 -5.22
CA GLY A 1015 40.06 -8.23 -5.69
C GLY A 1015 38.61 -8.66 -5.50
N VAL A 1016 38.40 -9.98 -5.59
CA VAL A 1016 37.10 -10.61 -5.36
C VAL A 1016 36.91 -10.81 -3.86
N HIS A 1017 35.76 -10.37 -3.36
CA HIS A 1017 35.31 -10.51 -1.97
C HIS A 1017 33.93 -11.15 -1.92
N ARG A 1018 33.59 -11.69 -0.76
CA ARG A 1018 32.27 -12.26 -0.48
C ARG A 1018 31.56 -11.49 0.61
N LEU A 1019 30.55 -10.71 0.23
CA LEU A 1019 29.63 -10.09 1.17
C LEU A 1019 28.60 -11.13 1.64
N LYS A 1020 28.36 -11.21 2.94
CA LYS A 1020 27.38 -12.13 3.53
C LYS A 1020 26.38 -11.35 4.37
N PHE A 1021 25.09 -11.54 4.10
CA PHE A 1021 23.97 -11.04 4.91
C PHE A 1021 23.36 -12.20 5.68
N TRP A 1022 23.38 -12.14 7.00
CA TRP A 1022 22.99 -13.21 7.91
C TRP A 1022 21.63 -12.92 8.54
N MET A 1023 20.80 -13.96 8.61
CA MET A 1023 19.58 -13.92 9.39
C MET A 1023 19.93 -13.95 10.90
N VAL A 1024 19.32 -13.05 11.68
CA VAL A 1024 19.38 -13.06 13.14
C VAL A 1024 17.96 -13.12 13.69
N ASP A 1025 17.16 -12.08 13.46
CA ASP A 1025 15.75 -12.07 13.82
C ASP A 1025 14.87 -12.39 12.59
N PRO A 1026 13.73 -13.10 12.78
CA PRO A 1026 12.77 -13.33 11.71
C PRO A 1026 12.10 -11.99 11.31
N THR A 1027 11.35 -11.99 10.20
CA THR A 1027 10.62 -10.82 9.65
C THR A 1027 11.45 -9.66 9.09
N VAL A 1028 12.78 -9.71 9.18
CA VAL A 1028 13.65 -8.80 8.41
C VAL A 1028 13.42 -9.00 6.91
N VAL A 1029 13.27 -7.90 6.17
CA VAL A 1029 13.17 -7.93 4.70
C VAL A 1029 14.31 -7.10 4.12
N LEU A 1030 15.30 -7.76 3.51
CA LEU A 1030 16.40 -7.11 2.81
C LEU A 1030 15.93 -6.70 1.41
N GLN A 1031 16.03 -5.41 1.09
CA GLN A 1031 15.78 -4.89 -0.27
C GLN A 1031 17.10 -4.78 -1.06
N ARG A 1032 18.15 -4.20 -0.46
CA ARG A 1032 19.37 -3.85 -1.20
C ARG A 1032 20.59 -3.78 -0.30
N LEU A 1033 21.77 -4.06 -0.86
CA LEU A 1033 23.08 -3.85 -0.24
C LEU A 1033 23.91 -2.88 -1.09
N VAL A 1034 24.62 -1.96 -0.45
CA VAL A 1034 25.56 -1.04 -1.14
C VAL A 1034 26.88 -0.98 -0.39
N ILE A 1035 27.97 -1.30 -1.06
CA ILE A 1035 29.34 -1.08 -0.56
C ILE A 1035 29.79 0.30 -1.05
N ASP A 1036 30.01 1.24 -0.15
CA ASP A 1036 30.62 2.55 -0.41
C ASP A 1036 32.14 2.47 -0.19
N THR A 1037 32.90 2.72 -1.24
CA THR A 1037 34.37 2.79 -1.21
C THR A 1037 34.88 4.24 -1.22
N GLY A 1038 33.97 5.23 -1.11
CA GLY A 1038 34.28 6.65 -1.00
C GLY A 1038 33.59 7.54 -2.03
N GLY A 1039 32.73 7.00 -2.89
CA GLY A 1039 32.11 7.73 -4.02
C GLY A 1039 30.59 7.64 -4.13
N LEU A 1040 29.91 7.07 -3.13
CA LEU A 1040 28.45 6.88 -3.16
C LEU A 1040 27.68 8.22 -3.22
N PRO A 1041 26.91 8.50 -4.30
CA PRO A 1041 26.10 9.72 -4.39
C PRO A 1041 24.90 9.71 -3.44
N ALA A 1042 24.46 10.90 -3.02
CA ALA A 1042 23.25 11.08 -2.22
C ALA A 1042 21.99 10.96 -3.09
N LEU A 1043 21.52 9.74 -3.29
CA LEU A 1043 20.32 9.40 -4.07
C LEU A 1043 19.25 8.78 -3.16
N TYR A 1044 17.98 9.07 -3.41
CA TYR A 1044 16.87 8.60 -2.59
C TYR A 1044 16.65 7.08 -2.69
N LEU A 1045 16.70 6.55 -3.92
CA LEU A 1045 16.59 5.11 -4.21
C LEU A 1045 17.96 4.41 -4.15
N GLY A 1046 19.04 5.15 -3.95
CA GLY A 1046 20.40 4.67 -4.13
C GLY A 1046 20.80 4.55 -5.61
N PRO A 1047 22.06 4.21 -5.91
CA PRO A 1047 22.52 4.01 -7.29
C PRO A 1047 21.84 2.82 -7.95
N LEU A 1048 21.76 2.82 -9.29
CA LEU A 1048 21.39 1.64 -10.07
C LEU A 1048 22.30 0.45 -9.75
N GLU A 1049 21.81 -0.77 -9.94
CA GLU A 1049 22.56 -1.98 -9.60
C GLU A 1049 23.88 -2.02 -10.36
N SER A 1050 24.95 -2.40 -9.69
CA SER A 1050 26.28 -2.48 -10.29
C SER A 1050 26.33 -3.59 -11.34
N ARG A 1051 27.24 -3.45 -12.30
CA ARG A 1051 27.40 -4.47 -13.34
C ARG A 1051 27.91 -5.77 -12.74
N ARG A 1052 27.18 -6.87 -12.99
CA ARG A 1052 27.64 -8.24 -12.70
C ARG A 1052 28.41 -8.80 -13.91
N VAL A 1053 29.60 -9.38 -13.68
CA VAL A 1053 30.48 -9.93 -14.73
C VAL A 1053 30.65 -11.44 -14.66
#